data_AF-A0A078HY96-F1
#
_entry.id   AF-A0A078HY96-F1
#
_cell.length_a   1.000
_cell.length_b   1.000
_cell.length_c   1.000
_cell.angle_alpha   90.00
_cell.angle_beta   90.00
_cell.angle_gamma   90.00
#
_symmetry.space_group_name_H-M   'P 1'
#
loop_
_entity.id
_entity.type
_entity.pdbx_description
1 polymer ?
#
loop_
_entity_poly.entity_id
_entity_poly.type
_entity_poly.pdbx_seq_one_letter_code
_entity_poly.pdbx_strand_id
1 'polypeptide(L)'
;MIGDLVDLLTGGGGNAAKVKGTVVLMKKNVLDFNDFNASFLDRLHEFLGNKVTLRLISSDVTDPENGSNGKLGKAAHLEDWITTITSLTAGESAFKVTFDYDQDFGYPGAFLIRNSHFSEFYLKSLTLEDVPGHGRVHYICNSWVYPAKRYTKDRVFFSNKTYLPHETPEALLKYREEELVSLRGTGEGELKEWDRVYDYAYYNDLGVPPKNPRPVLGGSQEYPYPRRGRTGRKPTTEDPETESRLPVTSSLDIYVPRDERFGHLKMSDFLAYALKAIAQIIQPALESVFDETPKEFDSFEDVLKIYEEGIDLPNQALIDSIVKNIPLEMLKEIFRTDGQKFLKYPVPQVIKEDKTAWRTDEEFAREMLAGLNPVVIQLLKMRVYNAVCLHKYINRIHTSFNSLIHCDLAENGSNGKLGKAAHLEDWITTITSLTAGESAFKVRIDYDQDFGYPGAFLIRNSHFSEFYLKSLTLEDVPGHGRVHYICNSWVYPAKRYTKDRVFFSNKTYLPHETPEPLLKYREEELVSLRGTGEGELKEWDRVYDYAYYNDLGVPPKNPRPVLGGSQEYPYPRRGRTGRKPTTEDPETESRLPVTSSLDIYVPRDERFGHLKMSDFLAYALKAIAQIIQPALESVFDETPKEFDSFEDVLKIYEEGIDLPNQALIDSIVKNIPLEMLKEIFRTDGQKFLKYPVPQVIKEDKTAWRTDEEFAREMLAGLNPVVIQLLKEFPPKSKLERETYGDQNSTITKSHIEESLDGLTVEEALEKERLFILDHHDTLMPYLGRINTTGNKVYASRTLLFLKDDGTLKPLVIELSLPHPDGDSFGAVSEVYTPGEGVYDSLWQLAKAYVGVNDSGNHQLISHWLQTHASIEPFVIATNRQLSVLHPVFKLLEPHYRDTMNINALARQILINGGGIFEITVFPSKYAMEMSSFIYKNHWTFPDQALPAELKKRGMAVEDPEAPHGLRLRIEDYPYAVDGLEVWYAIESWVQDYIPLYYKSDEDVQNDTELQAWWKEVREEGHGDKKSEPWWPKLQTRKELIDSCTIIIWVASALHAAVNFGQYPIAGYLPNRPTISRQFMPKENTPEFEQLEKNPDKVFLKTITAQLQTLLGISLIEILSTHSSDEVYLGQRDSKEWAAEKEALEAFEKFGDKVKEIEKKIDERNLDENLKNRTGPVKMPYTSLFPTSEGGVTGRGIPNSVSI
;
A
#
# COMPACT_ATOMS: atom_id res chain seq x y z
N MET A 1 -25.70 61.60 16.69
CA MET A 1 -25.84 62.56 17.81
C MET A 1 -27.12 63.42 17.74
N ILE A 2 -28.18 62.98 17.04
CA ILE A 2 -29.54 63.61 17.12
C ILE A 2 -30.62 62.51 17.09
N GLY A 3 -30.47 61.47 16.25
CA GLY A 3 -31.37 60.30 16.29
C GLY A 3 -31.30 59.55 17.62
N ASP A 4 -30.09 59.40 18.16
CA ASP A 4 -29.76 58.62 19.38
C ASP A 4 -30.36 59.19 20.69
N LEU A 5 -31.05 60.33 20.61
CA LEU A 5 -31.70 61.02 21.73
C LEU A 5 -33.22 60.85 21.73
N VAL A 6 -33.81 60.25 20.69
CA VAL A 6 -35.27 60.04 20.59
C VAL A 6 -35.68 58.74 21.29
N ASP A 7 -34.98 57.64 20.99
CA ASP A 7 -35.29 56.31 21.55
C ASP A 7 -35.15 56.25 23.08
N LEU A 8 -34.34 57.14 23.67
CA LEU A 8 -34.15 57.24 25.13
C LEU A 8 -35.34 57.89 25.86
N LEU A 9 -36.32 58.46 25.15
CA LEU A 9 -37.43 59.21 25.72
C LEU A 9 -38.82 58.59 25.48
N THR A 10 -38.93 57.54 24.66
CA THR A 10 -40.17 56.78 24.44
C THR A 10 -40.12 55.42 25.14
N GLY A 11 -40.20 55.42 26.47
CA GLY A 11 -40.26 54.18 27.26
C GLY A 11 -41.53 53.38 26.98
N GLY A 12 -41.44 52.35 26.12
CA GLY A 12 -42.61 51.58 25.68
C GLY A 12 -42.32 50.49 24.64
N GLY A 13 -41.40 49.56 24.92
CA GLY A 13 -41.12 48.40 24.07
C GLY A 13 -40.16 47.42 24.76
N GLY A 14 -40.48 46.12 24.74
CA GLY A 14 -39.69 45.11 25.46
C GLY A 14 -38.43 44.68 24.71
N ASN A 15 -37.25 44.82 25.34
CA ASN A 15 -36.00 44.28 24.83
C ASN A 15 -35.96 42.75 24.99
N ALA A 16 -36.31 42.02 23.92
CA ALA A 16 -35.89 40.62 23.78
C ALA A 16 -34.36 40.57 23.58
N ALA A 17 -33.69 39.60 24.21
CA ALA A 17 -32.30 39.29 23.91
C ALA A 17 -32.18 38.60 22.54
N LYS A 18 -30.96 38.44 22.02
CA LYS A 18 -30.72 37.69 20.79
C LYS A 18 -29.64 36.63 20.98
N VAL A 19 -30.01 35.39 20.70
CA VAL A 19 -29.13 34.22 20.71
C VAL A 19 -28.72 33.92 19.28
N LYS A 20 -27.42 33.72 19.05
CA LYS A 20 -26.90 33.36 17.73
C LYS A 20 -26.67 31.85 17.64
N GLY A 21 -26.80 31.30 16.44
CA GLY A 21 -26.49 29.91 16.18
C GLY A 21 -25.94 29.65 14.79
N THR A 22 -25.34 28.47 14.68
CA THR A 22 -24.75 27.91 13.45
C THR A 22 -25.45 26.59 13.12
N VAL A 23 -26.04 26.50 11.94
CA VAL A 23 -26.67 25.30 11.37
C VAL A 23 -25.71 24.69 10.36
N VAL A 24 -25.40 23.40 10.48
CA VAL A 24 -24.58 22.65 9.51
C VAL A 24 -25.45 21.66 8.73
N LEU A 25 -25.44 21.78 7.41
CA LEU A 25 -26.22 20.93 6.50
C LEU A 25 -25.42 20.52 5.25
N MET A 26 -25.92 19.50 4.55
CA MET A 26 -25.42 19.05 3.23
C MET A 26 -26.56 19.02 2.21
N LYS A 27 -26.33 19.55 1.00
CA LYS A 27 -27.29 19.44 -0.12
C LYS A 27 -27.24 18.03 -0.74
N LYS A 28 -28.37 17.52 -1.24
CA LYS A 28 -28.46 16.24 -1.97
C LYS A 28 -27.48 16.13 -3.15
N ASN A 29 -27.36 17.20 -3.95
CA ASN A 29 -26.65 17.19 -5.23
C ASN A 29 -25.14 17.55 -5.14
N VAL A 30 -24.55 17.58 -3.94
CA VAL A 30 -23.07 17.63 -3.81
C VAL A 30 -22.45 16.24 -3.97
N LEU A 31 -23.29 15.22 -4.13
CA LEU A 31 -22.93 13.83 -4.42
C LEU A 31 -23.37 13.43 -5.85
N ASP A 32 -23.54 14.42 -6.73
CA ASP A 32 -24.00 14.27 -8.12
C ASP A 32 -23.18 15.19 -9.03
N PHE A 33 -22.18 14.62 -9.71
CA PHE A 33 -20.87 15.28 -9.96
C PHE A 33 -20.78 16.31 -11.10
N ASN A 34 -21.84 16.56 -11.86
CA ASN A 34 -21.72 17.17 -13.20
C ASN A 34 -21.62 18.72 -13.25
N ASP A 35 -21.47 19.44 -12.12
CA ASP A 35 -21.56 20.93 -12.10
C ASP A 35 -20.78 21.61 -10.95
N PHE A 36 -19.63 21.05 -10.53
CA PHE A 36 -18.97 21.52 -9.29
C PHE A 36 -18.21 22.86 -9.43
N ASN A 37 -17.49 23.08 -10.54
CA ASN A 37 -16.54 24.20 -10.68
C ASN A 37 -17.11 25.50 -11.26
N ALA A 38 -18.43 25.60 -11.50
CA ALA A 38 -19.03 26.77 -12.17
C ALA A 38 -20.27 27.39 -11.50
N SER A 39 -20.99 26.66 -10.64
CA SER A 39 -22.32 27.13 -10.14
C SER A 39 -22.56 27.04 -8.63
N PHE A 40 -21.59 26.60 -7.84
CA PHE A 40 -21.78 26.38 -6.40
C PHE A 40 -22.10 27.67 -5.62
N LEU A 41 -21.46 28.79 -5.98
CA LEU A 41 -21.70 30.10 -5.36
C LEU A 41 -23.11 30.65 -5.65
N ASP A 42 -23.51 30.71 -6.92
CA ASP A 42 -24.82 31.26 -7.34
C ASP A 42 -26.00 30.54 -6.68
N ARG A 43 -25.87 29.24 -6.43
CA ARG A 43 -26.95 28.39 -5.88
C ARG A 43 -26.97 28.31 -4.36
N LEU A 44 -26.05 28.92 -3.61
CA LEU A 44 -26.11 28.88 -2.14
C LEU A 44 -27.18 29.82 -1.56
N HIS A 45 -27.52 30.89 -2.26
CA HIS A 45 -28.60 31.82 -1.86
C HIS A 45 -30.00 31.20 -1.84
N GLU A 46 -30.20 30.04 -2.49
CA GLU A 46 -31.49 29.32 -2.58
C GLU A 46 -32.12 28.96 -1.21
N PHE A 47 -31.29 28.77 -0.18
CA PHE A 47 -31.72 28.37 1.17
C PHE A 47 -32.02 29.56 2.09
N LEU A 48 -31.68 30.78 1.64
CA LEU A 48 -31.86 32.04 2.36
C LEU A 48 -33.21 32.67 2.01
N GLY A 49 -33.61 33.75 2.70
CA GLY A 49 -34.87 34.45 2.40
C GLY A 49 -36.10 33.65 2.83
N ASN A 50 -36.13 33.27 4.12
CA ASN A 50 -37.24 32.59 4.81
C ASN A 50 -37.59 31.19 4.26
N LYS A 51 -36.69 30.56 3.50
CA LYS A 51 -36.90 29.22 2.91
C LYS A 51 -36.72 28.09 3.92
N VAL A 52 -35.84 28.25 4.90
CA VAL A 52 -35.75 27.34 6.06
C VAL A 52 -36.06 28.15 7.32
N THR A 53 -36.91 27.60 8.19
CA THR A 53 -37.38 28.26 9.42
C THR A 53 -37.12 27.37 10.62
N LEU A 54 -36.60 27.95 11.70
CA LEU A 54 -36.34 27.28 12.97
C LEU A 54 -37.13 27.97 14.10
N ARG A 55 -37.58 27.21 15.10
CA ARG A 55 -38.19 27.73 16.35
C ARG A 55 -37.69 26.94 17.55
N LEU A 56 -37.14 27.61 18.56
CA LEU A 56 -36.74 26.96 19.81
C LEU A 56 -37.96 26.52 20.63
N ILE A 57 -37.80 25.48 21.46
CA ILE A 57 -38.77 24.99 22.45
C ILE A 57 -38.05 25.00 23.81
N SER A 58 -38.66 25.65 24.80
CA SER A 58 -38.18 25.59 26.19
C SER A 58 -38.41 24.21 26.81
N SER A 59 -37.47 23.72 27.63
CA SER A 59 -37.69 22.54 28.49
C SER A 59 -38.24 22.87 29.86
N ASP A 60 -38.11 24.12 30.29
CA ASP A 60 -38.25 24.50 31.70
C ASP A 60 -39.41 25.49 31.93
N VAL A 61 -39.96 26.07 30.84
CA VAL A 61 -41.08 27.03 30.87
C VAL A 61 -42.20 26.54 29.95
N THR A 62 -43.41 26.44 30.49
CA THR A 62 -44.60 25.97 29.77
C THR A 62 -45.49 27.12 29.29
N ASP A 63 -46.24 26.88 28.21
CA ASP A 63 -47.17 27.80 27.59
C ASP A 63 -48.62 27.30 27.77
N PRO A 64 -49.45 27.96 28.58
CA PRO A 64 -50.84 27.55 28.82
C PRO A 64 -51.72 27.59 27.57
N GLU A 65 -51.48 28.49 26.62
CA GLU A 65 -52.29 28.59 25.38
C GLU A 65 -51.96 27.46 24.40
N ASN A 66 -50.72 26.96 24.44
CA ASN A 66 -50.31 25.72 23.78
C ASN A 66 -50.67 24.46 24.59
N GLY A 67 -51.47 24.55 25.66
CA GLY A 67 -51.84 23.39 26.50
C GLY A 67 -50.66 22.83 27.30
N SER A 68 -49.92 23.72 27.96
CA SER A 68 -48.80 23.43 28.89
C SER A 68 -47.56 22.75 28.30
N ASN A 69 -47.36 22.80 26.98
CA ASN A 69 -46.08 22.36 26.38
C ASN A 69 -45.02 23.45 26.52
N GLY A 70 -43.75 23.12 26.23
CA GLY A 70 -42.63 24.05 26.20
C GLY A 70 -42.92 25.32 25.40
N LYS A 71 -42.62 26.47 25.99
CA LYS A 71 -42.77 27.80 25.37
C LYS A 71 -42.06 27.81 24.02
N LEU A 72 -42.79 28.20 22.97
CA LEU A 72 -42.29 28.22 21.59
C LEU A 72 -41.70 29.58 21.24
N GLY A 73 -40.43 29.61 20.86
CA GLY A 73 -39.74 30.83 20.44
C GLY A 73 -40.32 31.43 19.16
N LYS A 74 -39.93 32.67 18.85
CA LYS A 74 -40.25 33.30 17.55
C LYS A 74 -39.59 32.51 16.40
N ALA A 75 -40.10 32.70 15.19
CA ALA A 75 -39.50 32.13 13.99
C ALA A 75 -38.17 32.83 13.66
N ALA A 76 -37.11 32.05 13.50
CA ALA A 76 -35.83 32.47 12.95
C ALA A 76 -35.59 31.78 11.60
N HIS A 77 -34.74 32.38 10.76
CA HIS A 77 -34.44 31.89 9.42
C HIS A 77 -32.92 31.77 9.21
N LEU A 78 -32.49 31.03 8.19
CA LEU A 78 -31.08 31.04 7.80
C LEU A 78 -30.71 32.40 7.19
N GLU A 79 -29.63 32.99 7.71
CA GLU A 79 -29.18 34.36 7.45
C GLU A 79 -28.02 34.40 6.45
N ASP A 80 -26.77 34.38 6.93
CA ASP A 80 -25.58 34.32 6.09
C ASP A 80 -25.04 32.88 5.99
N TRP A 81 -24.52 32.51 4.82
CA TRP A 81 -23.55 31.41 4.71
C TRP A 81 -22.21 31.82 5.32
N ILE A 82 -21.53 30.90 6.02
CA ILE A 82 -20.26 31.16 6.71
C ILE A 82 -19.10 30.60 5.88
N THR A 83 -18.39 31.49 5.17
CA THR A 83 -17.26 31.17 4.28
C THR A 83 -15.92 30.94 4.99
N THR A 84 -15.81 31.31 6.27
CA THR A 84 -14.54 31.41 7.00
C THR A 84 -14.29 30.32 8.04
N ILE A 85 -15.12 29.26 8.07
CA ILE A 85 -14.85 28.08 8.93
C ILE A 85 -13.89 27.15 8.20
N THR A 86 -12.63 27.13 8.64
CA THR A 86 -11.53 26.33 8.08
C THR A 86 -11.59 24.82 8.37
N SER A 87 -12.68 24.33 8.98
CA SER A 87 -12.80 22.97 9.50
C SER A 87 -14.05 22.22 9.03
N LEU A 88 -14.55 22.51 7.81
CA LEU A 88 -15.69 21.80 7.21
C LEU A 88 -15.21 20.71 6.25
N THR A 89 -15.75 19.51 6.38
CA THR A 89 -15.56 18.42 5.42
C THR A 89 -16.14 18.79 4.05
N ALA A 90 -15.59 18.24 2.97
CA ALA A 90 -16.03 18.54 1.61
C ALA A 90 -17.55 18.32 1.43
N GLY A 91 -18.26 19.39 1.03
CA GLY A 91 -19.70 19.39 0.79
C GLY A 91 -20.59 19.78 1.97
N GLU A 92 -20.04 20.03 3.16
CA GLU A 92 -20.77 20.64 4.27
C GLU A 92 -20.94 22.15 4.07
N SER A 93 -22.05 22.70 4.58
CA SER A 93 -22.35 24.13 4.50
C SER A 93 -22.90 24.63 5.83
N ALA A 94 -22.24 25.65 6.40
CA ALA A 94 -22.60 26.27 7.67
C ALA A 94 -23.35 27.59 7.45
N PHE A 95 -24.48 27.77 8.11
CA PHE A 95 -25.33 28.97 8.02
C PHE A 95 -25.57 29.59 9.39
N LYS A 96 -25.61 30.92 9.47
CA LYS A 96 -26.04 31.65 10.67
C LYS A 96 -27.56 31.61 10.83
N VAL A 97 -28.02 31.69 12.07
CA VAL A 97 -29.41 31.92 12.45
C VAL A 97 -29.44 32.71 13.76
N THR A 98 -30.20 33.80 13.83
CA THR A 98 -30.38 34.59 15.07
C THR A 98 -31.80 34.42 15.60
N PHE A 99 -31.92 33.95 16.84
CA PHE A 99 -33.19 33.81 17.54
C PHE A 99 -33.41 35.00 18.47
N ASP A 100 -34.57 35.65 18.34
CA ASP A 100 -35.13 36.47 19.42
C ASP A 100 -35.42 35.56 20.63
N TYR A 101 -34.88 35.93 21.79
CA TYR A 101 -34.90 35.15 23.02
C TYR A 101 -35.38 36.02 24.19
N ASP A 102 -36.60 35.77 24.66
CA ASP A 102 -37.18 36.52 25.77
C ASP A 102 -36.55 36.08 27.11
N GLN A 103 -36.41 36.98 28.09
CA GLN A 103 -35.69 36.67 29.34
C GLN A 103 -36.36 35.58 30.19
N ASP A 104 -37.65 35.34 29.98
CA ASP A 104 -38.46 34.30 30.61
C ASP A 104 -38.58 33.03 29.73
N PHE A 105 -37.70 32.84 28.74
CA PHE A 105 -37.81 31.68 27.83
C PHE A 105 -37.35 30.36 28.47
N GLY A 106 -36.31 30.36 29.31
CA GLY A 106 -35.72 29.14 29.91
C GLY A 106 -34.90 28.29 28.93
N TYR A 107 -34.36 27.15 29.38
CA TYR A 107 -33.41 26.35 28.60
C TYR A 107 -34.02 25.86 27.27
N PRO A 108 -33.38 26.10 26.11
CA PRO A 108 -33.90 25.68 24.81
C PRO A 108 -33.67 24.17 24.57
N GLY A 109 -34.43 23.32 25.25
CA GLY A 109 -34.23 21.87 25.24
C GLY A 109 -34.43 21.18 23.88
N ALA A 110 -35.19 21.78 22.97
CA ALA A 110 -35.43 21.29 21.61
C ALA A 110 -35.65 22.44 20.61
N PHE A 111 -35.74 22.13 19.31
CA PHE A 111 -36.21 23.05 18.28
C PHE A 111 -37.04 22.35 17.20
N LEU A 112 -37.96 23.09 16.58
CA LEU A 112 -38.65 22.72 15.35
C LEU A 112 -37.91 23.28 14.14
N ILE A 113 -37.85 22.52 13.04
CA ILE A 113 -37.40 22.99 11.72
C ILE A 113 -38.45 22.73 10.64
N ARG A 114 -38.70 23.76 9.83
CA ARG A 114 -39.59 23.75 8.67
C ARG A 114 -38.82 24.12 7.41
N ASN A 115 -38.66 23.15 6.52
CA ASN A 115 -38.07 23.35 5.20
C ASN A 115 -39.15 23.78 4.19
N SER A 116 -39.25 25.08 3.89
CA SER A 116 -40.11 25.63 2.84
C SER A 116 -39.40 25.74 1.47
N HIS A 117 -38.19 25.20 1.33
CA HIS A 117 -37.48 25.05 0.06
C HIS A 117 -38.08 23.89 -0.76
N PHE A 118 -37.73 23.79 -2.05
CA PHE A 118 -38.24 22.72 -2.93
C PHE A 118 -37.41 21.43 -2.88
N SER A 119 -36.15 21.52 -2.46
CA SER A 119 -35.24 20.38 -2.25
C SER A 119 -35.10 20.01 -0.77
N GLU A 120 -34.84 18.74 -0.52
CA GLU A 120 -34.37 18.19 0.75
C GLU A 120 -32.88 18.50 1.01
N PHE A 121 -32.49 18.41 2.27
CA PHE A 121 -31.09 18.47 2.72
C PHE A 121 -30.89 17.54 3.92
N TYR A 122 -29.64 17.15 4.17
CA TYR A 122 -29.27 16.44 5.40
C TYR A 122 -28.86 17.46 6.45
N LEU A 123 -29.56 17.48 7.59
CA LEU A 123 -29.23 18.35 8.72
C LEU A 123 -28.28 17.60 9.66
N LYS A 124 -27.03 18.07 9.75
CA LYS A 124 -26.00 17.47 10.61
C LYS A 124 -26.16 17.96 12.05
N SER A 125 -26.21 19.27 12.26
CA SER A 125 -26.38 19.86 13.60
C SER A 125 -26.92 21.29 13.60
N LEU A 126 -27.40 21.71 14.77
CA LEU A 126 -27.52 23.12 15.19
C LEU A 126 -26.61 23.32 16.40
N THR A 127 -26.00 24.50 16.52
CA THR A 127 -25.36 24.98 17.75
C THR A 127 -25.85 26.38 18.06
N LEU A 128 -26.21 26.65 19.31
CA LEU A 128 -26.48 27.98 19.84
C LEU A 128 -25.30 28.40 20.71
N GLU A 129 -24.81 29.61 20.50
CA GLU A 129 -23.74 30.24 21.29
C GLU A 129 -24.36 31.30 22.22
N ASP A 130 -23.74 31.53 23.38
CA ASP A 130 -24.10 32.57 24.35
C ASP A 130 -25.58 32.58 24.83
N VAL A 131 -26.20 31.39 25.01
CA VAL A 131 -27.56 31.28 25.56
C VAL A 131 -27.60 31.84 26.99
N PRO A 132 -28.45 32.83 27.31
CA PRO A 132 -28.51 33.45 28.64
C PRO A 132 -28.71 32.43 29.75
N GLY A 133 -27.80 32.43 30.74
CA GLY A 133 -27.82 31.51 31.89
C GLY A 133 -27.34 30.08 31.60
N HIS A 134 -27.05 29.72 30.34
CA HIS A 134 -26.81 28.34 29.92
C HIS A 134 -25.58 28.14 29.02
N GLY A 135 -25.05 29.19 28.39
CA GLY A 135 -23.86 29.11 27.54
C GLY A 135 -24.12 28.44 26.20
N ARG A 136 -23.28 27.50 25.80
CA ARG A 136 -23.35 26.80 24.51
C ARG A 136 -24.31 25.62 24.55
N VAL A 137 -25.26 25.56 23.61
CA VAL A 137 -26.22 24.43 23.48
C VAL A 137 -26.10 23.81 22.10
N HIS A 138 -25.97 22.48 22.03
CA HIS A 138 -25.73 21.76 20.78
C HIS A 138 -26.80 20.69 20.53
N TYR A 139 -27.16 20.50 19.26
CA TYR A 139 -28.17 19.56 18.80
C TYR A 139 -27.56 18.68 17.72
N ILE A 140 -27.43 17.39 17.99
CA ILE A 140 -26.96 16.39 17.04
C ILE A 140 -28.19 15.92 16.25
N CYS A 141 -28.26 16.27 14.96
CA CYS A 141 -29.47 16.08 14.17
C CYS A 141 -29.39 14.86 13.25
N ASN A 142 -28.27 14.72 12.52
CA ASN A 142 -27.92 13.59 11.65
C ASN A 142 -29.10 12.98 10.88
N SER A 143 -29.92 13.79 10.21
CA SER A 143 -31.17 13.32 9.58
C SER A 143 -31.59 14.16 8.37
N TRP A 144 -32.28 13.54 7.41
CA TRP A 144 -32.83 14.22 6.24
C TRP A 144 -34.06 15.07 6.58
N VAL A 145 -34.11 16.30 6.06
CA VAL A 145 -35.20 17.26 6.23
C VAL A 145 -35.82 17.60 4.87
N TYR A 146 -36.93 16.94 4.54
CA TYR A 146 -37.64 17.12 3.28
C TYR A 146 -38.51 18.40 3.27
N PRO A 147 -38.92 18.89 2.08
CA PRO A 147 -39.86 20.00 1.93
C PRO A 147 -41.13 19.79 2.75
N ALA A 148 -41.53 20.77 3.56
CA ALA A 148 -42.59 20.69 4.56
C ALA A 148 -43.98 20.36 4.01
N LYS A 149 -44.19 20.49 2.68
CA LYS A 149 -45.35 19.94 1.96
C LYS A 149 -45.44 18.40 1.98
N ARG A 150 -44.41 17.70 2.47
CA ARG A 150 -44.35 16.26 2.70
C ARG A 150 -44.70 15.86 4.13
N TYR A 151 -44.72 16.81 5.08
CA TYR A 151 -44.93 16.53 6.50
C TYR A 151 -46.26 17.11 7.00
N THR A 152 -46.88 16.44 7.97
CA THR A 152 -48.08 16.93 8.67
C THR A 152 -47.75 17.83 9.85
N LYS A 153 -46.51 17.79 10.36
CA LYS A 153 -45.94 18.61 11.43
C LYS A 153 -44.51 19.03 11.08
N ASP A 154 -44.01 20.09 11.72
CA ASP A 154 -42.60 20.47 11.60
C ASP A 154 -41.71 19.47 12.35
N ARG A 155 -40.48 19.24 11.85
CA ARG A 155 -39.56 18.23 12.40
C ARG A 155 -38.95 18.74 13.70
N VAL A 156 -39.02 17.95 14.79
CA VAL A 156 -38.39 18.29 16.07
C VAL A 156 -37.01 17.64 16.23
N PHE A 157 -36.08 18.37 16.84
CA PHE A 157 -34.76 17.90 17.23
C PHE A 157 -34.45 18.33 18.67
N PHE A 158 -33.91 17.41 19.47
CA PHE A 158 -33.61 17.62 20.88
C PHE A 158 -32.14 17.97 21.09
N SER A 159 -31.84 18.72 22.15
CA SER A 159 -30.46 19.03 22.56
C SER A 159 -29.70 17.76 22.95
N ASN A 160 -28.36 17.83 22.94
CA ASN A 160 -27.48 16.72 23.32
C ASN A 160 -27.53 16.34 24.83
N LYS A 161 -28.38 16.99 25.62
CA LYS A 161 -28.65 16.67 27.02
C LYS A 161 -29.61 15.48 27.12
N THR A 162 -29.12 14.36 27.63
CA THR A 162 -29.87 13.10 27.72
C THR A 162 -30.81 13.06 28.94
N TYR A 163 -31.93 12.35 28.78
CA TYR A 163 -32.94 12.13 29.83
C TYR A 163 -33.52 10.72 29.72
N LEU A 164 -33.63 10.00 30.84
CA LEU A 164 -34.52 8.83 30.91
C LEU A 164 -35.99 9.27 30.69
N PRO A 165 -36.91 8.37 30.32
CA PRO A 165 -38.31 8.74 30.06
C PRO A 165 -39.00 9.45 31.23
N HIS A 166 -38.68 9.07 32.47
CA HIS A 166 -39.22 9.68 33.69
C HIS A 166 -38.45 10.93 34.18
N GLU A 167 -37.31 11.25 33.56
CA GLU A 167 -36.51 12.46 33.82
C GLU A 167 -36.72 13.53 32.73
N THR A 168 -37.52 13.23 31.71
CA THR A 168 -37.77 14.16 30.61
C THR A 168 -38.59 15.34 31.12
N PRO A 169 -38.13 16.60 30.95
CA PRO A 169 -38.85 17.76 31.45
C PRO A 169 -40.28 17.83 30.90
N GLU A 170 -41.23 18.22 31.74
CA GLU A 170 -42.67 18.17 31.44
C GLU A 170 -43.02 18.91 30.14
N ALA A 171 -42.40 20.08 29.94
CA ALA A 171 -42.53 20.91 28.74
C ALA A 171 -42.09 20.20 27.44
N LEU A 172 -41.17 19.23 27.52
CA LEU A 172 -40.71 18.43 26.37
C LEU A 172 -41.49 17.10 26.20
N LEU A 173 -42.25 16.64 27.20
CA LEU A 173 -42.89 15.31 27.15
C LEU A 173 -43.74 15.13 25.91
N LYS A 174 -44.69 16.04 25.64
CA LYS A 174 -45.54 15.94 24.44
C LYS A 174 -44.74 16.04 23.13
N TYR A 175 -43.68 16.84 23.05
CA TYR A 175 -42.82 16.87 21.86
C TYR A 175 -42.08 15.53 21.66
N ARG A 176 -41.61 14.90 22.73
CA ARG A 176 -40.99 13.57 22.71
C ARG A 176 -41.99 12.49 22.35
N GLU A 177 -43.21 12.55 22.87
CA GLU A 177 -44.30 11.63 22.56
C GLU A 177 -44.80 11.78 21.12
N GLU A 178 -44.99 13.00 20.62
CA GLU A 178 -45.42 13.25 19.24
C GLU A 178 -44.38 12.79 18.21
N GLU A 179 -43.09 13.01 18.46
CA GLU A 179 -42.02 12.44 17.62
C GLU A 179 -42.01 10.91 17.72
N LEU A 180 -42.14 10.32 18.92
CA LEU A 180 -42.23 8.85 19.06
C LEU A 180 -43.47 8.26 18.39
N VAL A 181 -44.59 8.98 18.32
CA VAL A 181 -45.78 8.60 17.55
C VAL A 181 -45.49 8.73 16.05
N SER A 182 -44.85 9.80 15.60
CA SER A 182 -44.45 9.96 14.20
C SER A 182 -43.45 8.88 13.75
N LEU A 183 -42.54 8.46 14.63
CA LEU A 183 -41.57 7.38 14.39
C LEU A 183 -42.23 6.00 14.39
N ARG A 184 -43.36 5.81 15.10
CA ARG A 184 -44.13 4.56 15.09
C ARG A 184 -45.12 4.47 13.93
N GLY A 185 -45.50 5.60 13.34
CA GLY A 185 -46.55 5.65 12.31
C GLY A 185 -47.95 5.40 12.87
N THR A 186 -48.91 5.17 11.96
CA THR A 186 -50.33 5.01 12.27
C THR A 186 -50.89 3.61 11.95
N GLY A 187 -50.07 2.68 11.44
CA GLY A 187 -50.55 1.42 10.86
C GLY A 187 -51.19 1.55 9.46
N GLU A 188 -51.46 2.79 8.99
CA GLU A 188 -52.23 3.08 7.78
C GLU A 188 -51.40 3.76 6.68
N GLY A 189 -51.88 3.71 5.43
CA GLY A 189 -51.25 4.35 4.27
C GLY A 189 -49.96 3.69 3.76
N GLU A 190 -49.55 4.04 2.53
CA GLU A 190 -48.30 3.58 1.93
C GLU A 190 -47.16 4.56 2.25
N LEU A 191 -46.07 4.04 2.80
CA LEU A 191 -44.92 4.85 3.24
C LEU A 191 -44.02 5.20 2.05
N LYS A 192 -43.47 6.41 2.08
CA LYS A 192 -42.69 7.03 1.00
C LYS A 192 -41.34 7.50 1.53
N GLU A 193 -40.40 7.82 0.63
CA GLU A 193 -39.00 8.08 0.98
C GLU A 193 -38.80 9.16 2.07
N TRP A 194 -39.66 10.18 2.13
CA TRP A 194 -39.57 11.26 3.11
C TRP A 194 -40.11 10.88 4.51
N ASP A 195 -40.80 9.74 4.64
CA ASP A 195 -41.34 9.26 5.91
C ASP A 195 -40.24 8.60 6.76
N ARG A 196 -40.37 8.70 8.08
CA ARG A 196 -39.42 8.13 9.06
C ARG A 196 -40.12 7.23 10.05
N VAL A 197 -40.89 6.29 9.50
CA VAL A 197 -41.76 5.36 10.22
C VAL A 197 -41.10 3.99 10.35
N TYR A 198 -40.91 3.53 11.59
CA TYR A 198 -40.39 2.22 12.01
C TYR A 198 -41.54 1.32 12.51
N ASP A 199 -42.60 1.23 11.71
CA ASP A 199 -43.80 0.45 12.00
C ASP A 199 -43.63 -1.02 11.58
N TYR A 200 -44.48 -1.92 12.09
CA TYR A 200 -44.37 -3.36 11.94
C TYR A 200 -45.40 -3.94 10.97
N ALA A 201 -44.95 -4.70 9.98
CA ALA A 201 -45.80 -5.51 9.11
C ALA A 201 -45.53 -7.01 9.26
N TYR A 202 -46.52 -7.80 8.88
CA TYR A 202 -46.36 -9.21 8.58
C TYR A 202 -45.50 -9.39 7.32
N TYR A 203 -44.91 -10.57 7.15
CA TYR A 203 -44.30 -10.93 5.86
C TYR A 203 -45.40 -11.42 4.91
N ASN A 204 -46.27 -10.50 4.50
CA ASN A 204 -47.38 -10.70 3.57
C ASN A 204 -47.07 -10.23 2.14
N ASP A 205 -45.83 -9.81 1.84
CA ASP A 205 -45.38 -9.37 0.51
C ASP A 205 -44.44 -10.39 -0.17
N LEU A 206 -44.37 -11.61 0.37
CA LEU A 206 -43.54 -12.69 -0.18
C LEU A 206 -44.19 -13.37 -1.40
N GLY A 207 -45.53 -13.42 -1.45
CA GLY A 207 -46.30 -14.05 -2.53
C GLY A 207 -46.67 -13.12 -3.68
N VAL A 208 -47.17 -13.71 -4.78
CA VAL A 208 -47.90 -13.01 -5.85
C VAL A 208 -49.11 -13.88 -6.29
N PRO A 209 -50.23 -13.84 -5.56
CA PRO A 209 -51.46 -14.56 -5.92
C PRO A 209 -52.03 -14.09 -7.27
N PRO A 210 -52.72 -14.97 -8.03
CA PRO A 210 -52.85 -16.41 -7.82
C PRO A 210 -51.65 -17.21 -8.39
N LYS A 211 -50.65 -16.56 -8.99
CA LYS A 211 -49.54 -17.22 -9.71
C LYS A 211 -48.52 -17.90 -8.81
N ASN A 212 -48.25 -17.35 -7.62
CA ASN A 212 -47.33 -17.90 -6.62
C ASN A 212 -47.81 -17.44 -5.22
N PRO A 213 -48.96 -17.95 -4.74
CA PRO A 213 -49.48 -17.59 -3.42
C PRO A 213 -48.55 -18.12 -2.32
N ARG A 214 -48.40 -17.34 -1.25
CA ARG A 214 -47.59 -17.71 -0.08
C ARG A 214 -48.38 -17.35 1.19
N PRO A 215 -48.33 -18.18 2.25
CA PRO A 215 -48.99 -17.84 3.50
C PRO A 215 -48.34 -16.59 4.11
N VAL A 216 -49.17 -15.74 4.70
CA VAL A 216 -48.70 -14.58 5.49
C VAL A 216 -47.95 -15.11 6.72
N LEU A 217 -46.68 -14.73 6.86
CA LEU A 217 -45.87 -15.14 8.02
C LEU A 217 -45.97 -14.10 9.15
N GLY A 218 -46.34 -14.58 10.32
CA GLY A 218 -46.76 -13.81 11.49
C GLY A 218 -48.26 -13.52 11.48
N GLY A 219 -48.87 -13.45 12.68
CA GLY A 219 -50.27 -13.03 12.87
C GLY A 219 -51.23 -14.19 13.16
N SER A 220 -51.01 -15.36 12.57
CA SER A 220 -51.66 -16.61 12.98
C SER A 220 -50.82 -17.37 14.02
N GLN A 221 -51.44 -18.34 14.70
CA GLN A 221 -50.72 -19.34 15.51
C GLN A 221 -50.09 -20.46 14.66
N GLU A 222 -50.52 -20.60 13.39
CA GLU A 222 -50.04 -21.62 12.46
C GLU A 222 -48.69 -21.23 11.84
N TYR A 223 -48.50 -19.94 11.54
CA TYR A 223 -47.28 -19.39 10.96
C TYR A 223 -46.71 -18.26 11.85
N PRO A 224 -46.28 -18.54 13.10
CA PRO A 224 -45.69 -17.54 13.97
C PRO A 224 -44.32 -17.09 13.45
N TYR A 225 -44.14 -15.79 13.23
CA TYR A 225 -42.94 -15.22 12.63
C TYR A 225 -42.68 -13.78 13.14
N PRO A 226 -41.40 -13.32 13.16
CA PRO A 226 -41.06 -11.91 13.40
C PRO A 226 -41.79 -10.95 12.44
N ARG A 227 -41.84 -9.67 12.82
CA ARG A 227 -42.35 -8.58 11.96
C ARG A 227 -41.21 -8.00 11.12
N ARG A 228 -41.52 -7.58 9.89
CA ARG A 228 -40.64 -6.73 9.09
C ARG A 228 -40.98 -5.25 9.31
N GLY A 229 -40.11 -4.37 8.81
CA GLY A 229 -40.48 -2.98 8.57
C GLY A 229 -41.68 -2.89 7.64
N ARG A 230 -42.68 -2.13 8.05
CA ARG A 230 -43.91 -1.87 7.28
C ARG A 230 -43.57 -1.04 6.05
N THR A 231 -44.23 -1.35 4.94
CA THR A 231 -44.15 -0.63 3.66
C THR A 231 -45.52 -0.05 3.30
N GLY A 232 -46.61 -0.77 3.58
CA GLY A 232 -47.98 -0.26 3.48
C GLY A 232 -48.50 -0.08 2.05
N ARG A 233 -47.86 -0.73 1.07
CA ARG A 233 -48.37 -0.80 -0.30
C ARG A 233 -49.75 -1.45 -0.26
N LYS A 234 -50.59 -1.14 -1.27
CA LYS A 234 -51.94 -1.71 -1.35
C LYS A 234 -51.86 -3.24 -1.42
N PRO A 235 -52.85 -3.99 -0.92
CA PRO A 235 -52.98 -5.40 -1.22
C PRO A 235 -53.09 -5.70 -2.72
N THR A 236 -52.89 -6.96 -3.10
CA THR A 236 -53.15 -7.39 -4.47
C THR A 236 -54.65 -7.37 -4.79
N THR A 237 -55.02 -7.26 -6.07
CA THR A 237 -56.44 -7.31 -6.49
C THR A 237 -57.05 -8.71 -6.43
N GLU A 238 -56.21 -9.74 -6.34
CA GLU A 238 -56.59 -11.16 -6.35
C GLU A 238 -56.65 -11.75 -4.93
N ASP A 239 -55.88 -11.18 -3.99
CA ASP A 239 -55.84 -11.53 -2.57
C ASP A 239 -55.64 -10.26 -1.71
N PRO A 240 -56.62 -9.89 -0.85
CA PRO A 240 -56.56 -8.70 -0.01
C PRO A 240 -55.64 -8.82 1.22
N GLU A 241 -55.17 -10.02 1.59
CA GLU A 241 -54.25 -10.22 2.71
C GLU A 241 -52.78 -10.09 2.27
N THR A 242 -52.46 -10.42 1.02
CA THR A 242 -51.13 -10.24 0.42
C THR A 242 -50.87 -8.79 0.02
N GLU A 243 -49.81 -8.17 0.54
CA GLU A 243 -49.35 -6.83 0.13
C GLU A 243 -48.72 -6.89 -1.27
N SER A 244 -49.09 -5.97 -2.16
CA SER A 244 -48.56 -5.94 -3.53
C SER A 244 -47.06 -5.66 -3.56
N ARG A 245 -46.34 -6.45 -4.37
CA ARG A 245 -44.90 -6.30 -4.57
C ARG A 245 -44.62 -5.17 -5.56
N LEU A 246 -43.54 -4.43 -5.31
CA LEU A 246 -42.94 -3.58 -6.33
C LEU A 246 -42.42 -4.47 -7.47
N PRO A 247 -42.49 -4.05 -8.75
CA PRO A 247 -41.82 -4.78 -9.81
C PRO A 247 -40.30 -4.76 -9.60
N VAL A 248 -39.58 -5.65 -10.29
CA VAL A 248 -38.11 -5.68 -10.22
C VAL A 248 -37.50 -4.32 -10.62
N THR A 249 -38.19 -3.57 -11.50
CA THR A 249 -37.93 -2.17 -11.90
C THR A 249 -37.79 -1.16 -10.77
N SER A 250 -38.25 -1.49 -9.56
CA SER A 250 -38.36 -0.56 -8.43
C SER A 250 -38.09 -1.28 -7.11
N SER A 251 -37.31 -2.37 -7.15
CA SER A 251 -36.97 -3.18 -5.98
C SER A 251 -36.08 -2.41 -4.98
N LEU A 252 -35.19 -1.54 -5.48
CA LEU A 252 -34.38 -0.62 -4.69
C LEU A 252 -35.18 0.55 -4.10
N ASP A 253 -36.35 0.88 -4.65
CA ASP A 253 -37.25 1.91 -4.14
C ASP A 253 -38.04 1.48 -2.91
N ILE A 254 -37.90 0.22 -2.47
CA ILE A 254 -38.60 -0.30 -1.29
C ILE A 254 -38.41 0.63 -0.08
N TYR A 255 -39.51 0.91 0.61
CA TYR A 255 -39.48 1.83 1.73
C TYR A 255 -38.61 1.24 2.87
N VAL A 256 -37.61 2.02 3.24
CA VAL A 256 -36.72 1.88 4.39
C VAL A 256 -36.59 3.31 4.94
N PRO A 257 -36.69 3.55 6.25
CA PRO A 257 -36.54 4.90 6.83
C PRO A 257 -35.28 5.57 6.29
N ARG A 258 -35.40 6.80 5.77
CA ARG A 258 -34.33 7.42 4.97
C ARG A 258 -32.99 7.55 5.69
N ASP A 259 -33.01 7.69 7.02
CA ASP A 259 -31.81 7.78 7.87
C ASP A 259 -31.07 6.42 8.02
N GLU A 260 -31.71 5.29 7.66
CA GLU A 260 -31.16 3.93 7.69
C GLU A 260 -30.70 3.40 6.31
N ARG A 261 -31.00 4.13 5.22
CA ARG A 261 -30.54 3.75 3.86
C ARG A 261 -29.01 3.86 3.77
N PHE A 262 -28.36 2.97 3.01
CA PHE A 262 -26.90 3.00 2.85
C PHE A 262 -26.40 4.38 2.39
N GLY A 263 -25.34 4.85 3.05
CA GLY A 263 -24.60 6.04 2.61
C GLY A 263 -24.01 5.82 1.21
N HIS A 264 -23.82 6.92 0.47
CA HIS A 264 -23.62 6.88 -0.99
C HIS A 264 -22.43 6.03 -1.45
N LEU A 265 -21.31 6.04 -0.72
CA LEU A 265 -20.17 5.13 -0.97
C LEU A 265 -20.59 3.66 -0.84
N LYS A 266 -21.16 3.26 0.31
CA LYS A 266 -21.63 1.89 0.55
C LYS A 266 -22.79 1.48 -0.38
N MET A 267 -23.56 2.42 -0.91
CA MET A 267 -24.54 2.16 -1.95
C MET A 267 -23.88 1.98 -3.33
N SER A 268 -22.83 2.76 -3.64
CA SER A 268 -21.98 2.56 -4.82
C SER A 268 -21.31 1.19 -4.77
N ASP A 269 -20.68 0.84 -3.64
CA ASP A 269 -20.13 -0.50 -3.38
C ASP A 269 -21.23 -1.56 -3.55
N PHE A 270 -22.39 -1.40 -2.90
CA PHE A 270 -23.46 -2.40 -2.98
C PHE A 270 -24.03 -2.55 -4.39
N LEU A 271 -24.14 -1.48 -5.17
CA LEU A 271 -24.53 -1.53 -6.58
C LEU A 271 -23.43 -2.19 -7.40
N ALA A 272 -22.20 -1.68 -7.36
CA ALA A 272 -21.03 -2.22 -8.04
C ALA A 272 -20.65 -3.64 -7.60
N TYR A 273 -21.08 -4.14 -6.43
CA TYR A 273 -20.99 -5.54 -6.03
C TYR A 273 -22.23 -6.35 -6.40
N ALA A 274 -23.43 -5.78 -6.37
CA ALA A 274 -24.60 -6.35 -7.03
C ALA A 274 -24.41 -6.40 -8.56
N LEU A 275 -23.42 -5.69 -9.10
CA LEU A 275 -23.03 -5.63 -10.51
C LEU A 275 -21.64 -6.13 -10.83
N LYS A 276 -20.81 -6.41 -9.84
CA LYS A 276 -19.83 -7.50 -9.94
C LYS A 276 -20.57 -8.83 -9.91
N ALA A 277 -21.61 -8.93 -9.09
CA ALA A 277 -22.57 -10.01 -9.05
C ALA A 277 -23.71 -9.88 -10.06
N ILE A 278 -23.79 -8.84 -10.92
CA ILE A 278 -24.59 -8.82 -12.16
C ILE A 278 -23.71 -8.87 -13.41
N ALA A 279 -22.44 -8.47 -13.42
CA ALA A 279 -21.41 -8.98 -14.34
C ALA A 279 -21.19 -10.50 -14.13
N GLN A 280 -21.32 -10.92 -12.88
CA GLN A 280 -21.56 -12.28 -12.42
C GLN A 280 -23.04 -12.52 -12.06
N ILE A 281 -23.92 -11.77 -12.73
CA ILE A 281 -25.17 -12.23 -13.34
C ILE A 281 -24.97 -12.24 -14.87
N ILE A 282 -23.85 -11.93 -15.62
CA ILE A 282 -23.72 -11.64 -17.13
C ILE A 282 -22.94 -12.63 -18.09
N GLN A 283 -22.17 -13.60 -17.59
CA GLN A 283 -21.52 -14.81 -18.27
C GLN A 283 -21.87 -16.42 -17.92
N PRO A 284 -22.79 -17.32 -18.47
CA PRO A 284 -22.50 -18.77 -18.67
C PRO A 284 -23.08 -19.47 -19.92
N ALA A 285 -23.65 -18.69 -20.82
CA ALA A 285 -24.48 -19.19 -21.91
C ALA A 285 -24.23 -18.42 -23.22
N LEU A 286 -22.97 -17.99 -23.36
CA LEU A 286 -22.33 -17.59 -24.62
C LEU A 286 -22.00 -18.95 -25.24
N GLU A 287 -21.20 -19.75 -24.53
CA GLU A 287 -21.39 -21.18 -24.21
C GLU A 287 -22.71 -21.80 -24.75
N SER A 288 -23.84 -21.51 -24.10
CA SER A 288 -25.13 -22.19 -24.36
C SER A 288 -25.96 -21.60 -25.51
N VAL A 289 -25.39 -20.70 -26.32
CA VAL A 289 -25.92 -20.47 -27.69
C VAL A 289 -25.37 -21.50 -28.70
N PHE A 290 -24.43 -22.34 -28.27
CA PHE A 290 -23.77 -23.37 -29.08
C PHE A 290 -24.03 -24.82 -28.61
N ASP A 291 -25.16 -25.10 -27.96
CA ASP A 291 -25.54 -26.46 -27.53
C ASP A 291 -27.03 -26.81 -27.81
N GLU A 292 -27.37 -28.10 -27.89
CA GLU A 292 -28.53 -28.58 -28.68
C GLU A 292 -29.89 -28.74 -27.95
N THR A 293 -29.98 -28.51 -26.64
CA THR A 293 -31.20 -28.83 -25.84
C THR A 293 -31.80 -27.61 -25.11
N PRO A 294 -33.13 -27.31 -25.21
CA PRO A 294 -33.65 -26.02 -24.74
C PRO A 294 -34.54 -26.08 -23.48
N LYS A 295 -34.15 -25.29 -22.46
CA LYS A 295 -34.87 -24.94 -21.21
C LYS A 295 -34.78 -25.90 -20.03
N GLU A 296 -34.02 -26.97 -20.14
CA GLU A 296 -33.55 -27.74 -18.98
C GLU A 296 -32.01 -27.58 -18.88
N PHE A 297 -31.41 -28.13 -17.82
CA PHE A 297 -29.95 -28.32 -17.78
C PHE A 297 -29.73 -29.81 -17.97
N ASP A 298 -29.61 -30.22 -19.23
CA ASP A 298 -29.60 -31.61 -19.67
C ASP A 298 -28.37 -32.39 -19.15
N SER A 299 -27.30 -31.68 -18.78
CA SER A 299 -26.16 -32.21 -18.02
C SER A 299 -25.80 -31.34 -16.81
N PHE A 300 -24.99 -31.90 -15.90
CA PHE A 300 -24.37 -31.12 -14.83
C PHE A 300 -23.27 -30.18 -15.35
N GLU A 301 -22.72 -30.44 -16.54
CA GLU A 301 -21.85 -29.52 -17.26
C GLU A 301 -22.60 -28.22 -17.57
N ASP A 302 -23.87 -28.28 -17.96
CA ASP A 302 -24.67 -27.07 -18.23
C ASP A 302 -24.99 -26.27 -16.95
N VAL A 303 -24.94 -26.93 -15.79
CA VAL A 303 -25.01 -26.28 -14.46
C VAL A 303 -23.67 -25.67 -14.06
N LEU A 304 -22.56 -26.12 -14.62
CA LEU A 304 -21.21 -25.61 -14.36
C LEU A 304 -20.81 -24.50 -15.32
N LYS A 305 -21.24 -24.62 -16.59
CA LYS A 305 -21.34 -23.51 -17.55
C LYS A 305 -21.89 -22.28 -16.83
N ILE A 306 -22.92 -22.41 -15.94
CA ILE A 306 -23.53 -21.31 -15.10
C ILE A 306 -22.52 -20.33 -14.48
N TYR A 307 -21.24 -20.70 -14.34
CA TYR A 307 -20.19 -19.87 -13.76
C TYR A 307 -19.00 -19.55 -14.70
N GLU A 308 -19.12 -19.80 -16.02
CA GLU A 308 -18.00 -19.86 -16.97
C GLU A 308 -18.08 -18.81 -18.17
N GLU A 309 -19.02 -18.74 -19.16
CA GLU A 309 -18.99 -17.78 -20.34
C GLU A 309 -20.08 -16.69 -20.68
N GLY A 310 -21.40 -16.90 -20.94
CA GLY A 310 -22.43 -15.78 -21.02
C GLY A 310 -23.75 -15.68 -21.81
N ILE A 311 -24.93 -15.82 -21.17
CA ILE A 311 -26.27 -15.89 -21.84
C ILE A 311 -26.30 -14.88 -22.98
N ASP A 312 -26.27 -15.46 -24.17
CA ASP A 312 -26.88 -14.89 -25.34
C ASP A 312 -28.38 -14.95 -25.10
N LEU A 313 -28.97 -13.83 -24.70
CA LEU A 313 -30.43 -13.69 -24.75
C LEU A 313 -30.83 -13.77 -26.23
N PRO A 314 -31.55 -14.82 -26.67
CA PRO A 314 -31.87 -14.92 -28.08
C PRO A 314 -32.94 -13.89 -28.43
N ASN A 315 -32.69 -13.15 -29.52
CA ASN A 315 -33.65 -12.30 -30.23
C ASN A 315 -33.98 -10.93 -29.56
N GLN A 316 -33.92 -9.86 -30.37
CA GLN A 316 -34.02 -8.46 -29.95
C GLN A 316 -35.30 -8.16 -29.15
N ALA A 317 -36.43 -8.78 -29.51
CA ALA A 317 -37.71 -8.57 -28.84
C ALA A 317 -37.74 -9.12 -27.40
N LEU A 318 -36.88 -10.08 -27.06
CA LEU A 318 -36.70 -10.55 -25.69
C LEU A 318 -35.87 -9.55 -24.87
N ILE A 319 -34.82 -8.99 -25.48
CA ILE A 319 -33.99 -7.93 -24.89
C ILE A 319 -34.84 -6.69 -24.64
N ASP A 320 -35.62 -6.20 -25.61
CA ASP A 320 -36.52 -5.04 -25.45
C ASP A 320 -37.58 -5.23 -24.34
N SER A 321 -38.00 -6.48 -24.12
CA SER A 321 -38.91 -6.86 -23.03
C SER A 321 -38.22 -6.81 -21.67
N ILE A 322 -36.95 -7.23 -21.59
CA ILE A 322 -36.14 -7.22 -20.36
C ILE A 322 -35.70 -5.78 -20.02
N VAL A 323 -35.22 -5.00 -20.99
CA VAL A 323 -34.88 -3.58 -20.86
C VAL A 323 -36.04 -2.78 -20.26
N LYS A 324 -37.27 -2.99 -20.74
CA LYS A 324 -38.47 -2.30 -20.23
C LYS A 324 -38.85 -2.67 -18.78
N ASN A 325 -38.24 -3.68 -18.18
CA ASN A 325 -38.62 -4.26 -16.89
C ASN A 325 -37.47 -4.29 -15.85
N ILE A 326 -36.50 -3.37 -15.96
CA ILE A 326 -35.38 -3.15 -15.02
C ILE A 326 -35.33 -1.64 -14.63
N PRO A 327 -34.87 -1.24 -13.42
CA PRO A 327 -34.78 0.18 -13.03
C PRO A 327 -33.79 0.94 -13.92
N LEU A 328 -34.00 2.24 -14.19
CA LEU A 328 -33.06 3.00 -15.04
C LEU A 328 -31.65 3.11 -14.41
N GLU A 329 -31.60 3.11 -13.09
CA GLU A 329 -30.40 3.20 -12.26
C GLU A 329 -29.60 1.89 -12.29
N MET A 330 -30.26 0.74 -12.20
CA MET A 330 -29.61 -0.56 -12.44
C MET A 330 -29.31 -0.76 -13.92
N LEU A 331 -30.17 -0.32 -14.85
CA LEU A 331 -29.92 -0.42 -16.30
C LEU A 331 -28.61 0.25 -16.69
N LYS A 332 -28.26 1.42 -16.15
CA LYS A 332 -26.99 2.12 -16.45
C LYS A 332 -25.72 1.33 -16.12
N GLU A 333 -25.83 0.36 -15.25
CA GLU A 333 -24.67 -0.33 -14.68
C GLU A 333 -24.73 -1.84 -15.00
N ILE A 334 -25.92 -2.43 -15.20
CA ILE A 334 -26.15 -3.71 -15.93
C ILE A 334 -25.76 -3.55 -17.40
N PHE A 335 -26.29 -2.53 -18.05
CA PHE A 335 -25.87 -2.09 -19.38
C PHE A 335 -24.82 -1.00 -19.19
N ARG A 336 -23.66 -1.38 -18.65
CA ARG A 336 -22.42 -0.66 -18.98
C ARG A 336 -22.36 -0.56 -20.51
N THR A 337 -22.05 0.62 -21.02
CA THR A 337 -22.12 0.90 -22.47
C THR A 337 -20.88 0.41 -23.23
N ASP A 338 -20.24 -0.63 -22.71
CA ASP A 338 -19.03 -1.32 -23.22
C ASP A 338 -19.30 -2.73 -23.78
N GLY A 339 -20.51 -3.28 -23.60
CA GLY A 339 -21.07 -4.27 -24.53
C GLY A 339 -20.71 -5.76 -24.32
N GLN A 340 -20.32 -6.18 -23.11
CA GLN A 340 -20.44 -7.61 -22.75
C GLN A 340 -21.92 -8.05 -22.70
N LYS A 341 -22.20 -9.38 -22.80
CA LYS A 341 -23.56 -9.92 -23.04
C LYS A 341 -24.46 -9.98 -21.79
N PHE A 342 -25.20 -11.06 -21.49
CA PHE A 342 -26.37 -10.94 -20.58
C PHE A 342 -26.52 -11.79 -19.31
N LEU A 343 -26.22 -13.12 -19.19
CA LEU A 343 -26.26 -13.82 -17.86
C LEU A 343 -24.96 -14.58 -17.41
N LYS A 344 -24.52 -14.82 -16.09
CA LYS A 344 -23.37 -15.59 -15.31
C LYS A 344 -23.78 -15.90 -13.87
N TYR A 345 -23.01 -16.69 -13.09
CA TYR A 345 -22.74 -16.49 -11.65
C TYR A 345 -21.25 -16.61 -11.18
N PRO A 346 -20.83 -16.08 -10.01
CA PRO A 346 -19.45 -16.22 -9.53
C PRO A 346 -19.20 -17.67 -9.12
N VAL A 347 -18.15 -18.34 -9.64
CA VAL A 347 -17.85 -19.75 -9.30
C VAL A 347 -17.81 -19.93 -7.76
N PRO A 348 -18.80 -20.60 -7.14
CA PRO A 348 -18.92 -20.69 -5.69
C PRO A 348 -17.75 -21.50 -5.12
N GLN A 349 -17.15 -21.04 -4.02
CA GLN A 349 -15.92 -21.65 -3.50
C GLN A 349 -16.02 -23.16 -3.26
N VAL A 350 -17.17 -23.67 -2.81
CA VAL A 350 -17.42 -25.11 -2.57
C VAL A 350 -17.39 -25.98 -3.85
N ILE A 351 -17.55 -25.39 -5.05
CA ILE A 351 -17.44 -26.11 -6.34
C ILE A 351 -16.26 -25.63 -7.21
N LYS A 352 -15.47 -24.69 -6.69
CA LYS A 352 -14.40 -23.99 -7.44
C LYS A 352 -13.11 -24.80 -7.57
N GLU A 353 -12.89 -25.76 -6.68
CA GLU A 353 -11.68 -26.59 -6.64
C GLU A 353 -12.00 -28.08 -6.86
N ASP A 354 -13.16 -28.56 -6.43
CA ASP A 354 -13.77 -29.81 -6.91
C ASP A 354 -15.26 -29.56 -7.22
N LYS A 355 -15.63 -29.68 -8.50
CA LYS A 355 -16.99 -29.49 -9.03
C LYS A 355 -18.02 -30.49 -8.46
N THR A 356 -17.59 -31.48 -7.67
CA THR A 356 -18.41 -32.49 -6.99
C THR A 356 -18.29 -32.55 -5.47
N ALA A 357 -17.41 -31.78 -4.81
CA ALA A 357 -17.13 -31.88 -3.36
C ALA A 357 -18.38 -31.70 -2.48
N TRP A 358 -19.30 -30.81 -2.87
CA TRP A 358 -20.61 -30.57 -2.27
C TRP A 358 -21.54 -31.80 -2.20
N ARG A 359 -21.18 -32.92 -2.86
CA ARG A 359 -21.88 -34.22 -2.79
C ARG A 359 -21.31 -35.16 -1.72
N THR A 360 -20.24 -34.79 -1.02
CA THR A 360 -19.61 -35.62 0.03
C THR A 360 -20.24 -35.37 1.40
N ASP A 361 -20.38 -36.43 2.21
CA ASP A 361 -21.00 -36.34 3.53
C ASP A 361 -20.14 -35.49 4.50
N GLU A 362 -18.81 -35.55 4.40
CA GLU A 362 -17.89 -34.67 5.15
C GLU A 362 -18.08 -33.20 4.80
N GLU A 363 -18.17 -32.83 3.51
CA GLU A 363 -18.32 -31.42 3.11
C GLU A 363 -19.70 -30.88 3.47
N PHE A 364 -20.76 -31.70 3.31
CA PHE A 364 -22.09 -31.37 3.80
C PHE A 364 -22.10 -31.13 5.32
N ALA A 365 -21.40 -31.96 6.10
CA ALA A 365 -21.24 -31.76 7.53
C ALA A 365 -20.42 -30.49 7.87
N ARG A 366 -19.39 -30.18 7.07
CA ARG A 366 -18.56 -28.97 7.22
C ARG A 366 -19.35 -27.69 6.94
N GLU A 367 -20.08 -27.62 5.83
CA GLU A 367 -20.92 -26.46 5.50
C GLU A 367 -22.07 -26.27 6.50
N MET A 368 -22.64 -27.36 7.03
CA MET A 368 -23.62 -27.29 8.10
C MET A 368 -23.04 -26.71 9.40
N LEU A 369 -21.81 -27.09 9.78
CA LEU A 369 -21.14 -26.63 11.02
C LEU A 369 -20.46 -25.26 10.92
N ALA A 370 -19.99 -24.85 9.75
CA ALA A 370 -19.13 -23.67 9.56
C ALA A 370 -19.50 -22.78 8.36
N GLY A 371 -20.50 -23.17 7.55
CA GLY A 371 -20.98 -22.42 6.39
C GLY A 371 -22.07 -21.40 6.73
N LEU A 372 -23.11 -21.33 5.89
CA LEU A 372 -24.05 -20.20 5.86
C LEU A 372 -25.04 -20.10 7.03
N ASN A 373 -25.28 -21.16 7.81
CA ASN A 373 -26.28 -21.14 8.90
C ASN A 373 -25.92 -22.04 10.11
N PRO A 374 -24.78 -21.83 10.79
CA PRO A 374 -24.33 -22.70 11.86
C PRO A 374 -25.18 -22.61 13.14
N VAL A 375 -25.97 -21.53 13.29
CA VAL A 375 -26.74 -21.22 14.50
C VAL A 375 -27.99 -22.09 14.71
N VAL A 376 -28.40 -22.90 13.72
CA VAL A 376 -29.46 -23.91 13.89
C VAL A 376 -28.94 -25.27 14.39
N ILE A 377 -27.62 -25.50 14.43
CA ILE A 377 -27.07 -26.75 14.96
C ILE A 377 -27.09 -26.74 16.48
N GLN A 378 -27.96 -27.55 17.05
CA GLN A 378 -28.09 -27.75 18.48
C GLN A 378 -27.39 -29.05 18.90
N LEU A 379 -26.44 -28.94 19.82
CA LEU A 379 -25.74 -30.10 20.39
C LEU A 379 -26.76 -31.11 20.96
N LEU A 380 -26.70 -32.36 20.50
CA LEU A 380 -27.58 -33.44 20.94
C LEU A 380 -27.26 -33.86 22.39
N LYS A 381 -27.86 -33.17 23.37
CA LYS A 381 -27.56 -33.35 24.80
C LYS A 381 -28.10 -34.65 25.38
N MET A 382 -27.30 -35.72 25.34
CA MET A 382 -27.38 -36.75 26.36
C MET A 382 -27.15 -36.13 27.75
N ARG A 383 -28.03 -36.44 28.71
CA ARG A 383 -28.08 -35.75 30.01
C ARG A 383 -27.10 -36.31 31.03
N VAL A 384 -26.22 -35.44 31.54
CA VAL A 384 -26.10 -35.20 32.99
C VAL A 384 -26.17 -33.67 33.21
N TYR A 385 -26.78 -33.23 34.32
CA TYR A 385 -27.00 -31.82 34.67
C TYR A 385 -25.73 -31.19 35.29
N ASN A 386 -25.51 -29.85 35.36
CA ASN A 386 -26.44 -28.71 35.50
C ASN A 386 -25.92 -27.39 34.86
N ALA A 387 -26.74 -26.33 34.80
CA ALA A 387 -26.38 -24.95 34.36
C ALA A 387 -25.90 -24.05 35.56
N VAL A 388 -25.41 -22.81 35.44
CA VAL A 388 -26.01 -21.50 35.00
C VAL A 388 -24.88 -20.42 35.10
N CYS A 389 -24.74 -19.31 34.34
CA CYS A 389 -25.23 -18.85 33.03
C CYS A 389 -24.33 -17.68 32.51
N LEU A 390 -24.81 -16.46 32.20
CA LEU A 390 -24.08 -15.47 31.36
C LEU A 390 -24.17 -13.95 31.76
N HIS A 391 -23.05 -13.23 31.57
CA HIS A 391 -22.84 -11.83 31.11
C HIS A 391 -23.52 -10.58 31.73
N LYS A 392 -22.70 -9.51 31.91
CA LYS A 392 -22.99 -8.12 31.51
C LYS A 392 -21.73 -7.24 31.48
N TYR A 393 -21.69 -6.21 30.63
CA TYR A 393 -20.61 -5.20 30.52
C TYR A 393 -21.12 -3.89 29.86
N ILE A 394 -20.21 -2.89 29.71
CA ILE A 394 -20.36 -1.58 29.04
C ILE A 394 -20.99 -0.50 29.99
N ASN A 395 -20.46 0.72 30.18
CA ASN A 395 -19.52 1.54 29.39
C ASN A 395 -18.60 2.45 30.26
N ARG A 396 -17.36 2.76 29.81
CA ARG A 396 -16.54 3.94 30.21
C ARG A 396 -15.27 4.04 29.37
N ILE A 397 -14.89 5.24 28.94
CA ILE A 397 -13.57 5.51 28.31
C ILE A 397 -12.59 5.94 29.41
N HIS A 398 -11.42 5.30 29.48
CA HIS A 398 -10.31 5.63 30.41
C HIS A 398 -8.97 5.30 29.75
N THR A 399 -8.33 6.25 29.09
CA THR A 399 -6.90 6.13 28.74
C THR A 399 -6.08 6.53 29.95
N SER A 400 -5.07 5.74 30.34
CA SER A 400 -4.26 6.00 31.52
C SER A 400 -2.76 5.82 31.24
N PHE A 401 -1.98 6.85 31.57
CA PHE A 401 -0.55 6.74 31.73
C PHE A 401 -0.36 6.15 33.12
N ASN A 402 -0.04 4.87 33.23
CA ASN A 402 -0.08 4.23 34.54
C ASN A 402 1.07 4.69 35.44
N SER A 403 2.15 5.25 34.88
CA SER A 403 3.32 5.74 35.63
C SER A 403 4.44 6.30 34.75
N LEU A 404 5.26 7.19 35.33
CA LEU A 404 6.68 7.35 34.96
C LEU A 404 7.53 6.30 35.71
N ILE A 405 8.75 6.05 35.23
CA ILE A 405 9.74 5.17 35.85
C ILE A 405 11.00 5.99 36.18
N HIS A 406 11.37 6.03 37.45
CA HIS A 406 12.58 6.67 37.98
C HIS A 406 13.85 5.84 37.73
N CYS A 407 14.97 6.51 37.43
CA CYS A 407 16.30 5.93 37.20
C CYS A 407 17.19 5.70 38.44
N ASP A 408 16.81 6.12 39.65
CA ASP A 408 17.59 5.86 40.87
C ASP A 408 16.89 4.83 41.78
N LEU A 409 17.66 4.24 42.71
CA LEU A 409 17.27 3.07 43.51
C LEU A 409 16.09 3.34 44.46
N ALA A 410 15.08 2.47 44.40
CA ALA A 410 13.99 2.46 45.37
C ALA A 410 14.37 1.64 46.63
N GLU A 411 14.02 2.14 47.82
CA GLU A 411 14.36 1.51 49.12
C GLU A 411 13.85 0.07 49.33
N ASN A 412 13.06 -0.48 48.42
CA ASN A 412 12.49 -1.84 48.51
C ASN A 412 12.67 -2.69 47.23
N GLY A 413 13.60 -2.35 46.32
CA GLY A 413 14.02 -3.27 45.25
C GLY A 413 14.70 -2.63 44.04
N SER A 414 15.37 -3.48 43.24
CA SER A 414 16.14 -3.12 42.03
C SER A 414 15.29 -2.76 40.80
N ASN A 415 14.16 -2.09 40.99
CA ASN A 415 13.24 -1.66 39.93
C ASN A 415 12.90 -0.17 40.13
N GLY A 416 12.78 0.59 39.05
CA GLY A 416 12.53 2.03 39.13
C GLY A 416 11.29 2.39 39.96
N LYS A 417 11.41 3.42 40.80
CA LYS A 417 10.26 3.97 41.54
C LYS A 417 9.17 4.34 40.53
N LEU A 418 7.99 3.76 40.74
CA LEU A 418 6.88 3.85 39.81
C LEU A 418 5.99 5.03 40.20
N GLY A 419 5.76 5.96 39.27
CA GLY A 419 4.96 7.17 39.51
C GLY A 419 3.48 6.86 39.75
N LYS A 420 2.70 7.87 40.13
CA LYS A 420 1.23 7.74 40.11
C LYS A 420 0.71 7.65 38.68
N ALA A 421 -0.45 7.03 38.51
CA ALA A 421 -1.16 7.07 37.25
C ALA A 421 -1.66 8.49 36.94
N ALA A 422 -1.42 8.93 35.71
CA ALA A 422 -1.86 10.20 35.14
C ALA A 422 -2.83 9.96 33.96
N HIS A 423 -3.57 11.00 33.58
CA HIS A 423 -4.52 10.97 32.49
C HIS A 423 -4.33 12.21 31.60
N LEU A 424 -4.79 12.12 30.35
CA LEU A 424 -4.90 13.29 29.49
C LEU A 424 -5.96 14.24 30.07
N GLU A 425 -5.60 15.51 30.25
CA GLU A 425 -6.48 16.55 30.80
C GLU A 425 -7.17 17.33 29.68
N ASP A 426 -6.38 18.15 28.97
CA ASP A 426 -6.82 19.18 28.04
C ASP A 426 -6.23 18.93 26.65
N TRP A 427 -6.99 19.22 25.59
CA TRP A 427 -6.46 19.26 24.22
C TRP A 427 -5.76 20.60 23.97
N ILE A 428 -4.52 20.58 23.48
CA ILE A 428 -3.69 21.78 23.31
C ILE A 428 -3.88 22.33 21.89
N THR A 429 -4.69 23.39 21.77
CA THR A 429 -5.06 24.01 20.49
C THR A 429 -4.11 25.12 20.01
N THR A 430 -3.02 25.38 20.74
CA THR A 430 -2.16 26.57 20.56
C THR A 430 -0.71 26.28 20.16
N ILE A 431 -0.32 25.02 19.94
CA ILE A 431 1.04 24.69 19.47
C ILE A 431 1.14 24.95 17.96
N THR A 432 2.03 25.88 17.59
CA THR A 432 2.21 26.41 16.23
C THR A 432 2.94 25.48 15.24
N SER A 433 3.27 24.25 15.65
CA SER A 433 4.18 23.36 14.91
C SER A 433 3.70 21.90 14.80
N LEU A 434 2.40 21.62 15.02
CA LEU A 434 1.83 20.29 14.79
C LEU A 434 1.58 20.06 13.28
N THR A 435 1.85 18.85 12.80
CA THR A 435 1.54 18.47 11.42
C THR A 435 0.09 18.00 11.28
N ALA A 436 -0.41 17.89 10.04
CA ALA A 436 -1.80 17.55 9.77
C ALA A 436 -2.14 16.13 10.26
N GLY A 437 -3.11 16.03 11.18
CA GLY A 437 -3.54 14.77 11.80
C GLY A 437 -2.96 14.52 13.20
N GLU A 438 -1.94 15.26 13.63
CA GLU A 438 -1.42 15.18 14.99
C GLU A 438 -2.34 15.90 15.99
N SER A 439 -2.25 15.52 17.28
CA SER A 439 -2.98 16.18 18.36
C SER A 439 -2.20 16.12 19.66
N ALA A 440 -1.81 17.28 20.17
CA ALA A 440 -1.15 17.41 21.45
C ALA A 440 -2.17 17.47 22.60
N PHE A 441 -1.89 16.73 23.66
CA PHE A 441 -2.70 16.72 24.88
C PHE A 441 -1.82 17.07 26.09
N LYS A 442 -2.41 17.80 27.03
CA LYS A 442 -1.77 18.08 28.30
C LYS A 442 -1.91 16.87 29.23
N VAL A 443 -0.81 16.48 29.85
CA VAL A 443 -0.77 15.57 30.98
C VAL A 443 -0.12 16.31 32.15
N ARG A 444 -0.63 16.12 33.37
CA ARG A 444 0.08 16.45 34.61
C ARG A 444 0.44 15.17 35.33
N ILE A 445 1.64 15.14 35.88
CA ILE A 445 2.17 13.98 36.59
C ILE A 445 2.67 14.46 37.95
N ASP A 446 2.20 13.82 39.01
CA ASP A 446 2.67 14.07 40.37
C ASP A 446 4.14 13.62 40.48
N TYR A 447 5.05 14.58 40.34
CA TYR A 447 6.49 14.39 40.50
C TYR A 447 6.90 14.71 41.95
N ASP A 448 7.50 13.73 42.60
CA ASP A 448 8.05 13.80 43.95
C ASP A 448 9.53 14.20 43.88
N GLN A 449 10.08 14.92 44.88
CA GLN A 449 11.50 15.29 44.83
C GLN A 449 12.40 14.06 44.92
N ASP A 450 11.95 13.03 45.63
CA ASP A 450 12.58 11.71 45.69
C ASP A 450 12.24 10.83 44.46
N PHE A 451 12.04 11.43 43.28
CA PHE A 451 11.70 10.74 42.01
C PHE A 451 12.71 10.95 40.87
N GLY A 452 13.70 11.83 41.03
CA GLY A 452 14.84 12.04 40.12
C GLY A 452 14.59 11.85 38.61
N TYR A 453 15.56 11.30 37.88
CA TYR A 453 15.46 11.27 36.41
C TYR A 453 14.39 10.28 35.93
N PRO A 454 13.38 10.69 35.14
CA PRO A 454 12.34 9.81 34.64
C PRO A 454 12.76 9.17 33.30
N GLY A 455 13.52 8.09 33.32
CA GLY A 455 14.09 7.51 32.10
C GLY A 455 13.11 6.71 31.21
N ALA A 456 11.92 6.38 31.71
CA ALA A 456 10.89 5.68 30.94
C ALA A 456 9.46 5.99 31.45
N PHE A 457 8.44 5.59 30.69
CA PHE A 457 7.04 5.63 31.13
C PHE A 457 6.24 4.42 30.64
N LEU A 458 5.12 4.13 31.32
CA LEU A 458 4.16 3.09 30.97
C LEU A 458 2.83 3.69 30.50
N ILE A 459 2.34 3.26 29.34
CA ILE A 459 1.05 3.69 28.78
C ILE A 459 0.06 2.52 28.64
N ARG A 460 -1.17 2.75 29.12
CA ARG A 460 -2.31 1.83 28.99
C ARG A 460 -3.44 2.50 28.22
N ASN A 461 -3.68 1.99 27.02
CA ASN A 461 -4.88 2.32 26.26
C ASN A 461 -6.07 1.46 26.75
N SER A 462 -7.03 2.04 27.49
CA SER A 462 -8.32 1.38 27.79
C SER A 462 -9.49 1.96 26.98
N HIS A 463 -9.20 2.63 25.87
CA HIS A 463 -10.16 2.88 24.80
C HIS A 463 -10.42 1.59 24.00
N PHE A 464 -11.43 1.58 23.12
CA PHE A 464 -11.76 0.41 22.29
C PHE A 464 -11.00 0.36 20.96
N SER A 465 -10.44 1.49 20.52
CA SER A 465 -9.54 1.64 19.38
C SER A 465 -8.12 1.98 19.83
N GLU A 466 -7.16 1.56 19.02
CA GLU A 466 -5.76 1.97 18.98
C GLU A 466 -5.55 3.46 18.68
N PHE A 467 -4.31 3.93 18.87
CA PHE A 467 -3.82 5.22 18.39
C PHE A 467 -2.30 5.12 18.13
N TYR A 468 -1.77 6.00 17.28
CA TYR A 468 -0.33 6.14 17.06
C TYR A 468 0.26 7.18 18.03
N LEU A 469 1.25 6.78 18.82
CA LEU A 469 1.92 7.65 19.79
C LEU A 469 3.21 8.18 19.18
N LYS A 470 3.25 9.47 18.84
CA LYS A 470 4.46 10.12 18.28
C LYS A 470 5.55 10.31 19.34
N SER A 471 5.25 11.02 20.42
CA SER A 471 6.20 11.36 21.47
C SER A 471 5.52 11.68 22.81
N LEU A 472 6.34 11.77 23.87
CA LEU A 472 6.03 12.48 25.10
C LEU A 472 7.12 13.53 25.35
N THR A 473 6.76 14.66 25.94
CA THR A 473 7.71 15.66 26.42
C THR A 473 7.29 16.12 27.81
N LEU A 474 8.23 16.12 28.75
CA LEU A 474 8.09 16.67 30.08
C LEU A 474 8.93 17.94 30.17
N GLU A 475 8.26 19.09 30.29
CA GLU A 475 8.91 20.37 30.54
C GLU A 475 9.13 20.57 32.04
N ASP A 476 10.15 21.37 32.41
CA ASP A 476 10.45 21.79 33.78
C ASP A 476 10.61 20.65 34.84
N VAL A 477 11.14 19.48 34.46
CA VAL A 477 11.42 18.37 35.40
C VAL A 477 12.43 18.83 36.46
N PRO A 478 12.10 18.79 37.77
CA PRO A 478 12.97 19.31 38.82
C PRO A 478 14.36 18.66 38.82
N GLY A 479 15.41 19.50 38.74
CA GLY A 479 16.81 19.06 38.69
C GLY A 479 17.29 18.56 37.32
N HIS A 480 16.41 18.40 36.33
CA HIS A 480 16.72 17.77 35.04
C HIS A 480 16.29 18.58 33.81
N GLY A 481 15.40 19.56 33.95
CA GLY A 481 14.92 20.40 32.85
C GLY A 481 13.96 19.65 31.93
N ARG A 482 14.14 19.78 30.62
CA ARG A 482 13.27 19.13 29.63
C ARG A 482 13.68 17.68 29.38
N VAL A 483 12.72 16.75 29.39
CA VAL A 483 12.91 15.33 29.07
C VAL A 483 11.99 14.93 27.92
N HIS A 484 12.56 14.32 26.87
CA HIS A 484 11.84 13.94 25.66
C HIS A 484 11.88 12.42 25.44
N TYR A 485 10.79 11.88 24.88
CA TYR A 485 10.61 10.46 24.59
C TYR A 485 10.06 10.33 23.17
N ILE A 486 10.79 9.70 22.28
CA ILE A 486 10.32 9.40 20.92
C ILE A 486 9.70 8.01 20.95
N CYS A 487 8.46 7.93 20.46
CA CYS A 487 7.62 6.75 20.63
C CYS A 487 7.30 6.08 19.28
N ASN A 488 6.91 6.88 18.28
CA ASN A 488 6.58 6.48 16.89
C ASN A 488 5.92 5.07 16.77
N SER A 489 4.96 4.73 17.63
CA SER A 489 4.44 3.35 17.74
C SER A 489 2.94 3.29 18.02
N TRP A 490 2.28 2.25 17.52
CA TRP A 490 0.85 2.00 17.73
C TRP A 490 0.56 1.38 19.10
N VAL A 491 -0.41 1.96 19.82
CA VAL A 491 -0.82 1.52 21.17
C VAL A 491 -2.24 0.98 21.11
N TYR A 492 -2.37 -0.34 20.95
CA TYR A 492 -3.66 -1.03 20.88
C TYR A 492 -4.36 -1.12 22.26
N PRO A 493 -5.68 -1.37 22.30
CA PRO A 493 -6.43 -1.58 23.54
C PRO A 493 -5.80 -2.65 24.42
N ALA A 494 -5.56 -2.35 25.70
CA ALA A 494 -4.73 -3.12 26.62
C ALA A 494 -5.11 -4.60 26.77
N LYS A 495 -6.37 -4.98 26.47
CA LYS A 495 -6.84 -6.37 26.32
C LYS A 495 -6.13 -7.19 25.23
N ARG A 496 -5.29 -6.55 24.40
CA ARG A 496 -4.43 -7.18 23.38
C ARG A 496 -3.03 -7.52 23.89
N TYR A 497 -2.57 -6.86 24.96
CA TYR A 497 -1.22 -7.02 25.49
C TYR A 497 -1.21 -7.77 26.82
N THR A 498 -0.12 -8.48 27.11
CA THR A 498 0.11 -9.15 28.40
C THR A 498 0.71 -8.21 29.46
N LYS A 499 1.28 -7.07 29.01
CA LYS A 499 1.87 -5.99 29.82
C LYS A 499 1.46 -4.63 29.26
N ASP A 500 1.63 -3.56 30.03
CA ASP A 500 1.51 -2.20 29.50
C ASP A 500 2.72 -1.87 28.61
N ARG A 501 2.54 -1.01 27.61
CA ARG A 501 3.63 -0.61 26.70
C ARG A 501 4.60 0.32 27.43
N VAL A 502 5.90 0.03 27.34
CA VAL A 502 6.98 0.87 27.85
C VAL A 502 7.59 1.72 26.73
N PHE A 503 8.00 2.94 27.07
CA PHE A 503 8.72 3.86 26.20
C PHE A 503 9.83 4.55 26.99
N PHE A 504 10.99 4.76 26.36
CA PHE A 504 12.20 5.28 27.00
C PHE A 504 12.52 6.72 26.56
N SER A 505 13.24 7.46 27.40
CA SER A 505 13.75 8.79 27.07
C SER A 505 14.75 8.72 25.92
N ASN A 506 14.92 9.82 25.16
CA ASN A 506 15.81 9.88 23.99
C ASN A 506 17.32 9.78 24.30
N LYS A 507 17.74 9.60 25.56
CA LYS A 507 19.12 9.27 25.96
C LYS A 507 19.59 7.92 25.41
N THR A 508 20.90 7.75 25.29
CA THR A 508 21.55 6.59 24.69
C THR A 508 22.45 5.89 25.69
N TYR A 509 22.41 4.55 25.75
CA TYR A 509 23.15 3.74 26.73
C TYR A 509 23.60 2.39 26.13
N LEU A 510 24.86 2.01 26.36
CA LEU A 510 25.28 0.61 26.28
C LEU A 510 24.58 -0.22 27.38
N PRO A 511 24.52 -1.57 27.28
CA PRO A 511 23.88 -2.39 28.30
C PRO A 511 24.45 -2.18 29.71
N HIS A 512 25.77 -2.04 29.82
CA HIS A 512 26.46 -1.82 31.10
C HIS A 512 26.38 -0.38 31.64
N GLU A 513 26.00 0.59 30.80
CA GLU A 513 25.77 2.00 31.19
C GLU A 513 24.31 2.28 31.57
N THR A 514 23.41 1.33 31.31
CA THR A 514 21.98 1.50 31.55
C THR A 514 21.72 1.66 33.05
N PRO A 515 21.02 2.73 33.50
CA PRO A 515 20.71 2.92 34.91
C PRO A 515 20.02 1.68 35.50
N GLU A 516 20.54 1.17 36.63
CA GLU A 516 20.10 -0.10 37.22
C GLU A 516 18.57 -0.29 37.25
N PRO A 517 17.75 0.71 37.65
CA PRO A 517 16.31 0.52 37.76
C PRO A 517 15.57 0.49 36.42
N LEU A 518 16.24 0.76 35.29
CA LEU A 518 15.77 0.56 33.92
C LEU A 518 16.14 -0.81 33.34
N LEU A 519 17.17 -1.51 33.86
CA LEU A 519 17.69 -2.76 33.28
C LEU A 519 16.59 -3.81 33.05
N LYS A 520 15.69 -3.96 34.03
CA LYS A 520 14.54 -4.87 33.89
C LYS A 520 13.63 -4.48 32.72
N TYR A 521 13.32 -3.19 32.55
CA TYR A 521 12.45 -2.73 31.47
C TYR A 521 13.11 -2.88 30.10
N ARG A 522 14.44 -2.68 30.02
CA ARG A 522 15.26 -2.91 28.83
C ARG A 522 15.15 -4.36 28.33
N GLU A 523 15.37 -5.33 29.22
CA GLU A 523 15.24 -6.75 28.88
C GLU A 523 13.78 -7.20 28.69
N GLU A 524 12.82 -6.70 29.48
CA GLU A 524 11.41 -7.10 29.33
C GLU A 524 10.77 -6.65 27.99
N GLU A 525 11.21 -5.51 27.41
CA GLU A 525 10.81 -5.10 26.06
C GLU A 525 11.47 -6.01 25.01
N LEU A 526 12.77 -6.30 25.11
CA LEU A 526 13.45 -7.22 24.18
C LEU A 526 12.84 -8.64 24.19
N VAL A 527 12.47 -9.17 25.36
CA VAL A 527 11.70 -10.42 25.47
C VAL A 527 10.33 -10.30 24.77
N SER A 528 9.66 -9.15 24.88
CA SER A 528 8.39 -8.93 24.19
C SER A 528 8.53 -8.80 22.67
N LEU A 529 9.66 -8.28 22.17
CA LEU A 529 9.96 -8.14 20.75
C LEU A 529 10.40 -9.47 20.11
N ARG A 530 11.10 -10.33 20.86
CA ARG A 530 11.45 -11.70 20.44
C ARG A 530 10.24 -12.65 20.41
N GLY A 531 9.23 -12.42 21.25
CA GLY A 531 8.03 -13.26 21.33
C GLY A 531 8.32 -14.67 21.86
N THR A 532 7.53 -15.66 21.40
CA THR A 532 7.62 -17.07 21.87
C THR A 532 8.06 -18.07 20.80
N GLY A 533 8.21 -17.65 19.54
CA GLY A 533 8.40 -18.55 18.38
C GLY A 533 7.16 -19.38 17.99
N GLU A 534 6.08 -19.32 18.75
CA GLU A 534 4.87 -20.14 18.57
C GLU A 534 3.64 -19.33 18.12
N GLY A 535 2.71 -20.00 17.45
CA GLY A 535 1.42 -19.43 17.07
C GLY A 535 1.45 -18.48 15.85
N GLU A 536 0.25 -18.09 15.42
CA GLU A 536 0.01 -17.17 14.30
C GLU A 536 -0.02 -15.73 14.81
N LEU A 537 0.84 -14.87 14.26
CA LEU A 537 0.98 -13.49 14.69
C LEU A 537 -0.16 -12.62 14.15
N LYS A 538 -0.52 -11.57 14.89
CA LYS A 538 -1.72 -10.75 14.67
C LYS A 538 -1.36 -9.27 14.54
N GLU A 539 -2.27 -8.52 13.95
CA GLU A 539 -2.11 -7.11 13.59
C GLU A 539 -1.52 -6.22 14.71
N TRP A 540 -1.86 -6.46 15.97
CA TRP A 540 -1.40 -5.66 17.12
C TRP A 540 -0.05 -6.13 17.72
N ASP A 541 0.51 -7.23 17.23
CA ASP A 541 1.75 -7.81 17.75
C ASP A 541 2.98 -7.07 17.22
N ARG A 542 4.06 -7.08 18.00
CA ARG A 542 5.37 -6.47 17.69
C ARG A 542 6.47 -7.53 17.76
N VAL A 543 6.17 -8.73 17.29
CA VAL A 543 7.07 -9.90 17.37
C VAL A 543 7.91 -9.98 16.10
N TYR A 544 9.21 -9.76 16.27
CA TYR A 544 10.26 -9.93 15.27
C TYR A 544 10.86 -11.31 15.45
N ASP A 545 10.73 -12.17 14.44
CA ASP A 545 11.23 -13.55 14.48
C ASP A 545 11.45 -14.07 13.06
N TYR A 546 12.20 -15.16 12.91
CA TYR A 546 12.65 -15.66 11.60
C TYR A 546 11.79 -16.81 11.05
N ALA A 547 11.71 -16.90 9.72
CA ALA A 547 11.23 -18.08 9.01
C ALA A 547 11.89 -18.21 7.63
N TYR A 548 11.79 -19.40 7.03
CA TYR A 548 12.21 -19.68 5.66
C TYR A 548 11.25 -19.05 4.64
N TYR A 549 11.66 -18.92 3.38
CA TYR A 549 10.76 -18.58 2.27
C TYR A 549 9.97 -19.83 1.85
N ASN A 550 9.08 -20.26 2.74
CA ASN A 550 8.14 -21.36 2.57
C ASN A 550 6.70 -20.87 2.37
N ASP A 551 6.45 -19.56 2.28
CA ASP A 551 5.13 -18.97 2.06
C ASP A 551 4.83 -18.69 0.57
N LEU A 552 5.77 -18.97 -0.35
CA LEU A 552 5.69 -18.58 -1.77
C LEU A 552 4.82 -19.49 -2.66
N GLY A 553 4.60 -20.76 -2.28
CA GLY A 553 3.85 -21.75 -3.08
C GLY A 553 2.39 -21.92 -2.67
N VAL A 554 1.63 -22.70 -3.45
CA VAL A 554 0.31 -23.24 -3.05
C VAL A 554 0.18 -24.71 -3.48
N PRO A 555 0.91 -25.67 -2.87
CA PRO A 555 0.87 -27.08 -3.26
C PRO A 555 -0.56 -27.65 -3.31
N PRO A 556 -0.94 -28.46 -4.31
CA PRO A 556 -0.17 -28.88 -5.50
C PRO A 556 -0.22 -27.87 -6.68
N LYS A 557 -0.88 -26.72 -6.52
CA LYS A 557 -1.14 -25.72 -7.56
C LYS A 557 -0.11 -24.59 -7.53
N ASN A 558 0.99 -24.76 -8.28
CA ASN A 558 2.22 -23.96 -8.15
C ASN A 558 2.99 -24.24 -6.84
N PRO A 559 3.50 -25.47 -6.63
CA PRO A 559 4.45 -25.73 -5.56
C PRO A 559 5.76 -25.01 -5.84
N ARG A 560 6.47 -24.58 -4.79
CA ARG A 560 7.80 -23.96 -4.87
C ARG A 560 8.71 -24.60 -3.82
N PRO A 561 10.01 -24.75 -4.08
CA PRO A 561 10.93 -25.23 -3.05
C PRO A 561 10.99 -24.23 -1.88
N VAL A 562 11.09 -24.76 -0.66
CA VAL A 562 11.39 -23.95 0.53
C VAL A 562 12.82 -23.42 0.40
N LEU A 563 12.99 -22.10 0.44
CA LEU A 563 14.31 -21.47 0.42
C LEU A 563 14.72 -21.05 1.85
N GLY A 564 15.89 -21.50 2.27
CA GLY A 564 16.38 -21.40 3.64
C GLY A 564 16.35 -22.75 4.36
N GLY A 565 17.34 -23.00 5.21
CA GLY A 565 17.40 -24.19 6.06
C GLY A 565 17.90 -25.48 5.40
N SER A 566 18.29 -25.43 4.11
CA SER A 566 18.81 -26.58 3.35
C SER A 566 20.13 -26.29 2.65
N GLN A 567 20.90 -27.33 2.32
CA GLN A 567 22.13 -27.20 1.52
C GLN A 567 21.87 -27.08 0.01
N GLU A 568 20.69 -27.49 -0.45
CA GLU A 568 20.27 -27.35 -1.85
C GLU A 568 19.83 -25.92 -2.13
N TYR A 569 18.92 -25.40 -1.29
CA TYR A 569 18.36 -24.05 -1.37
C TYR A 569 18.64 -23.21 -0.09
N PRO A 570 19.90 -22.79 0.16
CA PRO A 570 20.21 -21.89 1.26
C PRO A 570 19.71 -20.46 0.95
N TYR A 571 19.26 -19.71 1.95
CA TYR A 571 18.71 -18.37 1.74
C TYR A 571 18.75 -17.49 3.01
N PRO A 572 18.74 -16.15 2.89
CA PRO A 572 18.39 -15.27 3.99
C PRO A 572 17.02 -15.63 4.60
N ARG A 573 16.83 -15.36 5.88
CA ARG A 573 15.52 -15.50 6.54
C ARG A 573 14.64 -14.29 6.29
N ARG A 574 13.32 -14.51 6.34
CA ARG A 574 12.29 -13.48 6.32
C ARG A 574 11.57 -13.35 7.66
N GLY A 575 10.76 -12.31 7.82
CA GLY A 575 9.88 -12.12 8.96
C GLY A 575 8.86 -13.26 9.10
N ARG A 576 8.87 -13.92 10.25
CA ARG A 576 7.93 -14.97 10.63
C ARG A 576 6.51 -14.41 10.65
N THR A 577 5.57 -15.17 10.10
CA THR A 577 4.13 -14.85 10.10
C THR A 577 3.33 -15.88 10.89
N GLY A 578 3.75 -17.15 10.87
CA GLY A 578 3.20 -18.19 11.75
C GLY A 578 1.78 -18.66 11.40
N ARG A 579 1.31 -18.38 10.18
CA ARG A 579 0.10 -19.01 9.64
C ARG A 579 0.33 -20.52 9.58
N LYS A 580 -0.76 -21.28 9.57
CA LYS A 580 -0.67 -22.75 9.55
C LYS A 580 0.01 -23.22 8.26
N PRO A 581 0.68 -24.38 8.26
CA PRO A 581 1.05 -25.05 7.02
C PRO A 581 -0.15 -25.31 6.11
N THR A 582 0.09 -25.62 4.84
CA THR A 582 -0.97 -26.13 3.95
C THR A 582 -1.35 -27.56 4.35
N THR A 583 -2.50 -28.04 3.87
CA THR A 583 -2.97 -29.41 4.13
C THR A 583 -2.26 -30.44 3.26
N GLU A 584 -1.59 -29.97 2.20
CA GLU A 584 -0.99 -30.75 1.13
C GLU A 584 0.53 -30.88 1.28
N ASP A 585 1.16 -29.92 1.99
CA ASP A 585 2.58 -29.89 2.30
C ASP A 585 2.82 -29.23 3.69
N PRO A 586 3.24 -29.99 4.72
CA PRO A 586 3.46 -29.45 6.05
C PRO A 586 4.66 -28.49 6.16
N GLU A 587 5.55 -28.45 5.16
CA GLU A 587 6.69 -27.54 5.14
C GLU A 587 6.34 -26.17 4.52
N THR A 588 5.27 -26.08 3.70
CA THR A 588 4.79 -24.81 3.10
C THR A 588 3.83 -24.07 4.02
N GLU A 589 4.08 -22.78 4.31
CA GLU A 589 3.14 -21.93 5.07
C GLU A 589 1.97 -21.48 4.18
N SER A 590 0.73 -21.64 4.66
CA SER A 590 -0.48 -21.23 3.90
C SER A 590 -0.48 -19.73 3.56
N ARG A 591 -1.07 -19.38 2.41
CA ARG A 591 -1.15 -18.00 1.91
C ARG A 591 -2.49 -17.33 2.27
N LEU A 592 -2.49 -16.00 2.32
CA LEU A 592 -3.72 -15.24 2.51
C LEU A 592 -4.54 -15.20 1.21
N PRO A 593 -5.89 -15.20 1.28
CA PRO A 593 -6.75 -14.93 0.13
C PRO A 593 -6.43 -13.58 -0.50
N VAL A 594 -6.58 -13.47 -1.83
CA VAL A 594 -6.24 -12.25 -2.61
C VAL A 594 -6.93 -10.99 -2.07
N THR A 595 -8.15 -11.13 -1.53
CA THR A 595 -8.93 -10.04 -0.89
C THR A 595 -8.32 -9.48 0.40
N SER A 596 -7.33 -10.17 0.98
CA SER A 596 -6.65 -9.82 2.23
C SER A 596 -5.12 -9.83 2.06
N SER A 597 -4.61 -9.70 0.83
CA SER A 597 -3.17 -9.65 0.55
C SER A 597 -2.45 -8.49 1.25
N LEU A 598 -3.15 -7.40 1.56
CA LEU A 598 -2.61 -6.25 2.27
C LEU A 598 -2.53 -6.47 3.79
N ASP A 599 -3.09 -7.57 4.29
CA ASP A 599 -3.14 -7.94 5.72
C ASP A 599 -2.10 -9.02 6.08
N ILE A 600 -1.08 -9.21 5.23
CA ILE A 600 0.08 -10.04 5.61
C ILE A 600 0.79 -9.42 6.82
N TYR A 601 1.03 -10.25 7.84
CA TYR A 601 1.65 -9.79 9.07
C TYR A 601 3.08 -9.29 8.83
N VAL A 602 3.33 -8.09 9.35
CA VAL A 602 4.62 -7.59 9.81
C VAL A 602 4.42 -7.04 11.23
N PRO A 603 5.49 -6.92 12.04
CA PRO A 603 5.42 -6.24 13.33
C PRO A 603 4.74 -4.88 13.18
N ARG A 604 3.78 -4.54 14.06
CA ARG A 604 2.81 -3.48 13.76
C ARG A 604 3.40 -2.11 13.40
N ASP A 605 4.56 -1.78 13.95
CA ASP A 605 5.23 -0.49 13.74
C ASP A 605 6.01 -0.43 12.40
N GLU A 606 6.24 -1.58 11.74
CA GLU A 606 6.87 -1.69 10.40
C GLU A 606 5.87 -1.52 9.23
N ARG A 607 4.54 -1.60 9.49
CA ARG A 607 3.50 -1.47 8.45
C ARG A 607 3.41 -0.02 8.00
N PHE A 608 3.49 0.22 6.68
CA PHE A 608 3.53 1.55 6.05
C PHE A 608 2.58 2.58 6.67
N GLY A 609 3.03 3.84 6.70
CA GLY A 609 2.19 4.99 6.99
C GLY A 609 1.00 5.12 6.05
N HIS A 610 -0.04 5.84 6.48
CA HIS A 610 -1.27 6.01 5.70
C HIS A 610 -1.05 6.74 4.37
N LEU A 611 -0.01 7.59 4.26
CA LEU A 611 0.36 8.28 3.02
C LEU A 611 1.02 7.30 2.05
N LYS A 612 2.19 6.71 2.36
CA LYS A 612 2.82 5.67 1.52
C LYS A 612 1.87 4.53 1.11
N MET A 613 0.97 4.08 1.99
CA MET A 613 -0.05 3.08 1.63
C MET A 613 -1.12 3.62 0.65
N SER A 614 -1.55 4.88 0.81
CA SER A 614 -2.45 5.56 -0.14
C SER A 614 -1.78 5.72 -1.51
N ASP A 615 -0.53 6.20 -1.53
CA ASP A 615 0.28 6.39 -2.73
C ASP A 615 0.44 5.05 -3.48
N PHE A 616 0.90 4.00 -2.78
CA PHE A 616 1.03 2.64 -3.32
C PHE A 616 -0.27 2.09 -3.94
N LEU A 617 -1.41 2.28 -3.25
CA LEU A 617 -2.72 1.85 -3.76
C LEU A 617 -3.20 2.68 -4.96
N ALA A 618 -2.83 3.97 -5.02
CA ALA A 618 -3.18 4.86 -6.12
C ALA A 618 -2.45 4.45 -7.42
N TYR A 619 -1.14 4.20 -7.34
CA TYR A 619 -0.37 3.70 -8.49
C TYR A 619 -0.76 2.27 -8.88
N ALA A 620 -1.06 1.38 -7.93
CA ALA A 620 -1.59 0.05 -8.23
C ALA A 620 -2.95 0.08 -8.95
N LEU A 621 -3.82 1.05 -8.64
CA LEU A 621 -5.08 1.25 -9.34
C LEU A 621 -4.89 1.86 -10.75
N LYS A 622 -3.95 2.82 -10.89
CA LYS A 622 -3.54 3.38 -12.19
C LYS A 622 -3.06 2.28 -13.14
N ALA A 623 -2.16 1.42 -12.66
CA ALA A 623 -1.66 0.24 -13.37
C ALA A 623 -2.79 -0.67 -13.90
N ILE A 624 -3.73 -1.04 -13.03
CA ILE A 624 -4.89 -1.87 -13.42
C ILE A 624 -5.69 -1.22 -14.55
N ALA A 625 -5.90 0.09 -14.51
CA ALA A 625 -6.61 0.81 -15.58
C ALA A 625 -5.82 0.84 -16.91
N GLN A 626 -4.49 0.98 -16.85
CA GLN A 626 -3.59 0.94 -18.01
C GLN A 626 -3.50 -0.46 -18.66
N ILE A 627 -3.75 -1.53 -17.90
CA ILE A 627 -3.71 -2.93 -18.39
C ILE A 627 -5.04 -3.36 -19.04
N ILE A 628 -6.18 -2.93 -18.49
CA ILE A 628 -7.51 -3.40 -18.92
C ILE A 628 -7.83 -3.02 -20.37
N GLN A 629 -7.45 -1.82 -20.81
CA GLN A 629 -7.82 -1.33 -22.14
C GLN A 629 -7.12 -2.09 -23.30
N PRO A 630 -5.78 -2.21 -23.37
CA PRO A 630 -5.14 -2.91 -24.48
C PRO A 630 -5.51 -4.41 -24.52
N ALA A 631 -5.81 -5.00 -23.36
CA ALA A 631 -6.34 -6.35 -23.27
C ALA A 631 -7.74 -6.51 -23.94
N LEU A 632 -8.53 -5.44 -24.03
CA LEU A 632 -9.81 -5.40 -24.78
C LEU A 632 -9.60 -5.04 -26.26
N GLU A 633 -8.67 -4.14 -26.56
CA GLU A 633 -8.38 -3.72 -27.95
C GLU A 633 -7.72 -4.84 -28.76
N SER A 634 -6.81 -5.61 -28.15
CA SER A 634 -6.17 -6.80 -28.74
C SER A 634 -7.14 -7.92 -29.15
N VAL A 635 -8.43 -7.83 -28.81
CA VAL A 635 -9.50 -8.73 -29.29
C VAL A 635 -9.95 -8.40 -30.72
N PHE A 636 -9.66 -7.19 -31.21
CA PHE A 636 -10.03 -6.68 -32.54
C PHE A 636 -8.83 -6.37 -33.44
N ASP A 637 -7.62 -6.71 -32.98
CA ASP A 637 -6.34 -6.51 -33.67
C ASP A 637 -6.06 -7.64 -34.70
N GLU A 638 -5.26 -7.35 -35.73
CA GLU A 638 -4.73 -8.37 -36.64
C GLU A 638 -3.65 -9.24 -35.96
N THR A 639 -2.98 -8.76 -34.92
CA THR A 639 -2.03 -9.56 -34.11
C THR A 639 -2.30 -9.52 -32.59
N PRO A 640 -3.33 -10.24 -32.10
CA PRO A 640 -3.73 -10.22 -30.69
C PRO A 640 -2.58 -10.41 -29.67
N LYS A 641 -2.30 -9.34 -28.89
CA LYS A 641 -1.34 -9.24 -27.77
C LYS A 641 0.14 -9.06 -28.17
N GLU A 642 0.41 -8.67 -29.41
CA GLU A 642 1.75 -8.25 -29.87
C GLU A 642 1.85 -6.72 -29.98
N PHE A 643 3.06 -6.21 -30.24
CA PHE A 643 3.26 -4.89 -30.83
C PHE A 643 3.69 -5.09 -32.29
N ASP A 644 2.98 -4.49 -33.23
CA ASP A 644 3.27 -4.67 -34.66
C ASP A 644 4.35 -3.71 -35.20
N SER A 645 4.59 -2.60 -34.51
CA SER A 645 5.67 -1.65 -34.81
C SER A 645 6.20 -0.95 -33.54
N PHE A 646 7.38 -0.31 -33.65
CA PHE A 646 7.89 0.55 -32.58
C PHE A 646 7.04 1.81 -32.36
N GLU A 647 6.24 2.23 -33.35
CA GLU A 647 5.28 3.33 -33.19
C GLU A 647 4.20 2.97 -32.16
N ASP A 648 3.77 1.70 -32.13
CA ASP A 648 2.76 1.21 -31.19
C ASP A 648 3.30 1.10 -29.75
N VAL A 649 4.61 0.82 -29.60
CA VAL A 649 5.32 0.93 -28.31
C VAL A 649 5.47 2.41 -27.89
N LEU A 650 5.52 3.35 -28.83
CA LEU A 650 5.65 4.78 -28.52
C LEU A 650 4.31 5.45 -28.17
N LYS A 651 3.19 5.04 -28.80
CA LYS A 651 1.84 5.59 -28.57
C LYS A 651 1.45 5.62 -27.09
N ILE A 652 1.79 4.59 -26.31
CA ILE A 652 1.48 4.52 -24.88
C ILE A 652 2.13 5.63 -24.02
N TYR A 653 3.21 6.27 -24.52
CA TYR A 653 3.90 7.42 -23.88
C TYR A 653 3.64 8.76 -24.57
N GLU A 654 3.04 8.77 -25.76
CA GLU A 654 2.87 10.00 -26.56
C GLU A 654 1.41 10.42 -26.61
N GLU A 655 0.56 9.52 -27.12
CA GLU A 655 -0.88 9.71 -27.23
C GLU A 655 -1.59 9.28 -25.93
N GLY A 656 -0.99 8.34 -25.19
CA GLY A 656 -1.61 7.64 -24.08
C GLY A 656 -2.58 6.56 -24.56
N ILE A 657 -3.12 5.76 -23.65
CA ILE A 657 -4.12 4.74 -23.98
C ILE A 657 -5.52 5.39 -23.94
N ASP A 658 -6.24 5.36 -25.07
CA ASP A 658 -7.38 6.25 -25.33
C ASP A 658 -8.72 5.67 -24.82
N LEU A 659 -8.96 5.80 -23.51
CA LEU A 659 -10.05 5.14 -22.76
C LEU A 659 -11.37 4.93 -23.54
N PRO A 660 -11.87 3.67 -23.65
CA PRO A 660 -13.10 3.40 -24.37
C PRO A 660 -14.29 4.06 -23.66
N ASN A 661 -14.80 5.12 -24.30
CA ASN A 661 -15.95 5.92 -23.87
C ASN A 661 -15.69 6.78 -22.60
N GLN A 662 -16.02 8.07 -22.68
CA GLN A 662 -15.84 9.06 -21.59
C GLN A 662 -16.47 8.60 -20.26
N ALA A 663 -17.56 7.82 -20.33
CA ALA A 663 -18.24 7.27 -19.18
C ALA A 663 -17.39 6.30 -18.33
N LEU A 664 -16.41 5.61 -18.92
CA LEU A 664 -15.49 4.74 -18.19
C LEU A 664 -14.50 5.57 -17.36
N ILE A 665 -14.00 6.66 -17.94
CA ILE A 665 -13.13 7.65 -17.26
C ILE A 665 -13.86 8.23 -16.05
N ASP A 666 -15.06 8.78 -16.28
CA ASP A 666 -15.90 9.37 -15.25
C ASP A 666 -16.22 8.38 -14.12
N SER A 667 -16.36 7.09 -14.43
CA SER A 667 -16.63 6.03 -13.45
C SER A 667 -15.41 5.71 -12.58
N ILE A 668 -14.22 5.63 -13.17
CA ILE A 668 -12.98 5.44 -12.41
C ILE A 668 -12.74 6.65 -11.49
N VAL A 669 -12.86 7.87 -12.01
CA VAL A 669 -12.65 9.12 -11.25
C VAL A 669 -13.65 9.29 -10.10
N LYS A 670 -14.91 8.83 -10.25
CA LYS A 670 -15.95 8.93 -9.19
C LYS A 670 -15.76 7.97 -8.01
N ASN A 671 -15.01 6.88 -8.17
CA ASN A 671 -14.88 5.81 -7.17
C ASN A 671 -13.52 5.81 -6.44
N ILE A 672 -12.70 6.84 -6.64
CA ILE A 672 -11.40 7.01 -5.99
C ILE A 672 -11.51 8.08 -4.88
N PRO A 673 -10.95 7.87 -3.67
CA PRO A 673 -10.88 8.89 -2.62
C PRO A 673 -10.24 10.20 -3.11
N LEU A 674 -10.70 11.35 -2.61
CA LEU A 674 -10.24 12.67 -3.08
C LEU A 674 -8.74 12.90 -2.84
N GLU A 675 -8.16 12.17 -1.91
CA GLU A 675 -6.74 12.15 -1.56
C GLU A 675 -5.94 11.39 -2.61
N MET A 676 -6.36 10.16 -2.95
CA MET A 676 -5.76 9.37 -4.04
C MET A 676 -5.96 10.04 -5.42
N LEU A 677 -7.06 10.76 -5.63
CA LEU A 677 -7.27 11.56 -6.83
C LEU A 677 -6.25 12.69 -7.01
N LYS A 678 -5.65 13.23 -5.94
CA LYS A 678 -4.64 14.31 -6.06
C LYS A 678 -3.32 13.79 -6.62
N GLU A 679 -2.88 12.59 -6.22
CA GLU A 679 -1.67 11.96 -6.78
C GLU A 679 -1.89 11.36 -8.17
N ILE A 680 -3.11 10.91 -8.49
CA ILE A 680 -3.47 10.43 -9.83
C ILE A 680 -3.69 11.60 -10.82
N PHE A 681 -4.11 12.77 -10.34
CA PHE A 681 -4.25 14.02 -11.11
C PHE A 681 -3.30 15.11 -10.61
N ARG A 682 -2.00 14.81 -10.60
CA ARG A 682 -0.95 15.83 -10.36
C ARG A 682 -1.07 16.96 -11.38
N THR A 683 -0.68 18.17 -10.97
CA THR A 683 -1.03 19.43 -11.64
C THR A 683 -0.26 19.74 -12.94
N ASP A 684 0.37 18.75 -13.57
CA ASP A 684 1.07 18.90 -14.85
C ASP A 684 0.14 18.80 -16.08
N GLY A 685 -1.06 18.24 -15.92
CA GLY A 685 -2.12 18.21 -16.93
C GLY A 685 -2.04 17.06 -17.94
N GLN A 686 -1.34 15.97 -17.64
CA GLN A 686 -1.28 14.80 -18.53
C GLN A 686 -2.57 13.95 -18.54
N LYS A 687 -2.82 13.19 -19.62
CA LYS A 687 -3.97 12.25 -19.72
C LYS A 687 -3.86 11.13 -18.68
N PHE A 688 -4.99 10.72 -18.10
CA PHE A 688 -5.10 9.71 -17.03
C PHE A 688 -4.40 8.35 -17.29
N LEU A 689 -4.42 7.81 -18.51
CA LEU A 689 -3.71 6.56 -18.88
C LEU A 689 -2.38 6.79 -19.60
N LYS A 690 -1.86 8.02 -19.67
CA LYS A 690 -0.57 8.28 -20.30
C LYS A 690 0.55 7.80 -19.37
N TYR A 691 1.39 6.90 -19.86
CA TYR A 691 2.64 6.57 -19.21
C TYR A 691 3.60 7.78 -19.34
N PRO A 692 4.25 8.26 -18.27
CA PRO A 692 5.26 9.32 -18.39
C PRO A 692 6.40 8.85 -19.31
N VAL A 693 6.94 9.74 -20.14
CA VAL A 693 7.99 9.36 -21.11
C VAL A 693 9.27 8.93 -20.37
N PRO A 694 9.76 7.68 -20.53
CA PRO A 694 11.00 7.23 -19.92
C PRO A 694 12.19 8.08 -20.37
N GLN A 695 13.09 8.40 -19.44
CA GLN A 695 14.19 9.34 -19.69
C GLN A 695 15.09 8.88 -20.84
N VAL A 696 15.32 7.57 -20.99
CA VAL A 696 16.15 6.97 -22.06
C VAL A 696 15.63 7.21 -23.49
N ILE A 697 14.34 7.52 -23.68
CA ILE A 697 13.76 7.89 -24.99
C ILE A 697 13.30 9.35 -25.09
N LYS A 698 13.50 10.14 -24.03
CA LYS A 698 12.90 11.48 -23.89
C LYS A 698 13.52 12.50 -24.86
N GLU A 699 14.85 12.49 -24.99
CA GLU A 699 15.60 13.45 -25.82
C GLU A 699 16.06 12.84 -27.17
N ASP A 700 16.04 11.51 -27.31
CA ASP A 700 16.24 10.78 -28.55
C ASP A 700 15.55 9.40 -28.47
N LYS A 701 14.58 9.13 -29.35
CA LYS A 701 13.78 7.90 -29.34
C LYS A 701 14.51 6.67 -29.90
N THR A 702 15.74 6.84 -30.40
CA THR A 702 16.51 5.84 -31.15
C THR A 702 17.89 5.58 -30.58
N ALA A 703 18.46 6.49 -29.79
CA ALA A 703 19.79 6.39 -29.20
C ALA A 703 20.03 5.10 -28.39
N TRP A 704 18.98 4.52 -27.80
CA TRP A 704 19.04 3.21 -27.12
C TRP A 704 19.48 2.05 -28.02
N ARG A 705 19.31 2.14 -29.36
CA ARG A 705 19.79 1.12 -30.33
C ARG A 705 21.29 1.22 -30.62
N THR A 706 21.97 2.26 -30.14
CA THR A 706 23.42 2.43 -30.36
C THR A 706 24.25 1.37 -29.62
N ASP A 707 25.49 1.21 -30.03
CA ASP A 707 26.46 0.37 -29.33
C ASP A 707 27.08 1.11 -28.14
N GLU A 708 27.19 2.44 -28.26
CA GLU A 708 27.57 3.37 -27.21
C GLU A 708 26.63 3.28 -25.99
N GLU A 709 25.31 3.39 -26.17
CA GLU A 709 24.37 3.36 -25.03
C GLU A 709 24.34 1.98 -24.37
N PHE A 710 24.26 0.91 -25.16
CA PHE A 710 24.28 -0.47 -24.68
C PHE A 710 25.52 -0.77 -23.80
N ALA A 711 26.68 -0.22 -24.16
CA ALA A 711 27.89 -0.34 -23.34
C ALA A 711 27.91 0.65 -22.15
N ARG A 712 27.39 1.88 -22.31
CA ARG A 712 27.30 2.90 -21.26
C ARG A 712 26.40 2.47 -20.11
N GLU A 713 25.30 1.77 -20.39
CA GLU A 713 24.40 1.26 -19.36
C GLU A 713 25.09 0.30 -18.37
N MET A 714 26.15 -0.37 -18.78
CA MET A 714 26.93 -1.24 -17.89
C MET A 714 27.72 -0.45 -16.83
N LEU A 715 27.85 0.88 -17.00
CA LEU A 715 28.52 1.81 -16.08
C LEU A 715 27.56 2.81 -15.40
N ALA A 716 26.46 3.17 -16.07
CA ALA A 716 25.56 4.27 -15.69
C ALA A 716 24.06 3.98 -15.95
N GLY A 717 23.72 2.73 -16.29
CA GLY A 717 22.35 2.29 -16.56
C GLY A 717 21.67 1.71 -15.32
N LEU A 718 20.73 0.78 -15.55
CA LEU A 718 19.94 0.15 -14.49
C LEU A 718 20.71 -0.89 -13.65
N ASN A 719 21.69 -1.57 -14.25
CA ASN A 719 22.45 -2.63 -13.57
C ASN A 719 23.97 -2.39 -13.58
N PRO A 720 24.46 -1.24 -13.08
CA PRO A 720 25.85 -0.81 -13.25
C PRO A 720 26.85 -1.57 -12.34
N VAL A 721 26.49 -2.77 -11.88
CA VAL A 721 27.19 -3.54 -10.83
C VAL A 721 27.72 -4.90 -11.29
N VAL A 722 27.52 -5.29 -12.56
CA VAL A 722 27.86 -6.65 -13.05
C VAL A 722 29.12 -6.69 -13.93
N ILE A 723 29.40 -5.64 -14.71
CA ILE A 723 30.58 -5.60 -15.60
C ILE A 723 31.89 -5.80 -14.84
N GLN A 724 32.79 -6.62 -15.37
CA GLN A 724 34.08 -6.94 -14.74
C GLN A 724 35.24 -6.82 -15.73
N LEU A 725 36.45 -6.64 -15.23
CA LEU A 725 37.67 -6.68 -16.06
C LEU A 725 37.88 -8.09 -16.61
N LEU A 726 38.18 -8.21 -17.91
CA LEU A 726 38.56 -9.48 -18.51
C LEU A 726 40.02 -9.80 -18.16
N LYS A 727 40.23 -10.83 -17.35
CA LYS A 727 41.56 -11.20 -16.81
C LYS A 727 42.31 -12.24 -17.63
N GLU A 728 41.63 -12.94 -18.55
CA GLU A 728 42.21 -13.91 -19.48
C GLU A 728 41.34 -14.07 -20.73
N PHE A 729 41.93 -14.54 -21.83
CA PHE A 729 41.23 -14.78 -23.11
C PHE A 729 41.60 -16.16 -23.70
N PRO A 730 40.64 -16.93 -24.26
CA PRO A 730 39.20 -16.66 -24.25
C PRO A 730 38.61 -16.75 -22.82
N PRO A 731 37.43 -16.14 -22.56
CA PRO A 731 36.77 -16.23 -21.27
C PRO A 731 36.52 -17.68 -20.83
N LYS A 732 36.76 -17.96 -19.55
CA LYS A 732 36.59 -19.31 -18.96
C LYS A 732 35.43 -19.36 -17.98
N SER A 733 34.74 -20.50 -17.99
CA SER A 733 33.70 -20.80 -16.99
C SER A 733 34.30 -21.33 -15.69
N LYS A 734 33.59 -21.08 -14.59
CA LYS A 734 33.84 -21.58 -13.24
C LYS A 734 32.91 -22.74 -12.87
N LEU A 735 32.03 -23.17 -13.78
CA LEU A 735 31.16 -24.33 -13.59
C LEU A 735 31.97 -25.63 -13.51
N GLU A 736 31.47 -26.58 -12.73
CA GLU A 736 32.10 -27.90 -12.54
C GLU A 736 32.15 -28.67 -13.87
N ARG A 737 33.36 -28.96 -14.37
CA ARG A 737 33.57 -29.62 -15.68
C ARG A 737 33.02 -31.04 -15.73
N GLU A 738 33.00 -31.71 -14.58
CA GLU A 738 32.44 -33.04 -14.37
C GLU A 738 30.90 -33.06 -14.51
N THR A 739 30.25 -31.96 -14.14
CA THR A 739 28.78 -31.80 -14.13
C THR A 739 28.29 -31.17 -15.43
N TYR A 740 28.98 -30.15 -15.94
CA TYR A 740 28.56 -29.29 -17.06
C TYR A 740 29.45 -29.39 -18.30
N GLY A 741 30.42 -30.31 -18.37
CA GLY A 741 31.28 -30.47 -19.55
C GLY A 741 32.20 -29.26 -19.81
N ASP A 742 32.54 -29.00 -21.07
CA ASP A 742 33.33 -27.81 -21.43
C ASP A 742 32.43 -26.58 -21.64
N GLN A 743 32.61 -25.57 -20.78
CA GLN A 743 31.79 -24.37 -20.70
C GLN A 743 32.61 -23.09 -21.01
N ASN A 744 33.85 -23.25 -21.48
CA ASN A 744 34.70 -22.15 -21.89
C ASN A 744 34.19 -21.49 -23.18
N SER A 745 34.45 -20.19 -23.33
CA SER A 745 33.92 -19.39 -24.43
C SER A 745 34.49 -19.79 -25.79
N THR A 746 33.64 -19.79 -26.83
CA THR A 746 34.05 -20.03 -28.23
C THR A 746 34.52 -18.77 -28.96
N ILE A 747 34.60 -17.61 -28.29
CA ILE A 747 35.10 -16.36 -28.87
C ILE A 747 36.58 -16.52 -29.24
N THR A 748 36.91 -16.33 -30.53
CA THR A 748 38.28 -16.37 -31.05
C THR A 748 38.86 -14.97 -31.17
N LYS A 749 40.20 -14.84 -31.23
CA LYS A 749 40.86 -13.53 -31.41
C LYS A 749 40.39 -12.80 -32.67
N SER A 750 40.21 -13.55 -33.77
CA SER A 750 39.70 -13.06 -35.05
C SER A 750 38.27 -12.50 -35.00
N HIS A 751 37.51 -12.71 -33.91
CA HIS A 751 36.21 -12.05 -33.72
C HIS A 751 36.36 -10.62 -33.15
N ILE A 752 37.54 -10.23 -32.63
CA ILE A 752 37.73 -8.95 -31.93
C ILE A 752 38.93 -8.12 -32.37
N GLU A 753 40.03 -8.71 -32.88
CA GLU A 753 41.30 -8.01 -33.13
C GLU A 753 41.17 -6.77 -34.04
N GLU A 754 40.33 -6.82 -35.08
CA GLU A 754 40.10 -5.67 -35.98
C GLU A 754 39.38 -4.49 -35.30
N SER A 755 38.85 -4.68 -34.09
CA SER A 755 38.07 -3.70 -33.34
C SER A 755 38.73 -3.16 -32.07
N LEU A 756 39.99 -3.53 -31.77
CA LEU A 756 40.77 -3.09 -30.60
C LEU A 756 41.63 -1.84 -30.83
N ASP A 757 41.19 -0.94 -31.72
CA ASP A 757 41.89 0.30 -32.12
C ASP A 757 43.38 0.10 -32.49
N GLY A 758 43.70 -1.07 -33.09
CA GLY A 758 45.04 -1.43 -33.54
C GLY A 758 45.90 -2.20 -32.53
N LEU A 759 45.38 -2.54 -31.35
CA LEU A 759 46.04 -3.41 -30.37
C LEU A 759 45.81 -4.89 -30.66
N THR A 760 46.76 -5.75 -30.29
CA THR A 760 46.51 -7.19 -30.14
C THR A 760 45.69 -7.50 -28.88
N VAL A 761 45.08 -8.69 -28.82
CA VAL A 761 44.33 -9.13 -27.62
C VAL A 761 45.22 -9.13 -26.37
N GLU A 762 46.46 -9.60 -26.49
CA GLU A 762 47.46 -9.57 -25.41
C GLU A 762 47.74 -8.15 -24.90
N GLU A 763 47.98 -7.19 -25.81
CA GLU A 763 48.23 -5.79 -25.41
C GLU A 763 47.00 -5.12 -24.79
N ALA A 764 45.79 -5.50 -25.24
CA ALA A 764 44.54 -4.98 -24.69
C ALA A 764 44.24 -5.58 -23.30
N LEU A 765 44.65 -6.82 -23.03
CA LEU A 765 44.66 -7.41 -21.68
C LEU A 765 45.72 -6.76 -20.78
N GLU A 766 46.97 -6.61 -21.26
CA GLU A 766 48.09 -6.03 -20.49
C GLU A 766 47.82 -4.57 -20.10
N LYS A 767 47.16 -3.81 -20.98
CA LYS A 767 46.73 -2.41 -20.71
C LYS A 767 45.40 -2.32 -19.94
N GLU A 768 44.84 -3.46 -19.51
CA GLU A 768 43.59 -3.56 -18.74
C GLU A 768 42.37 -2.93 -19.44
N ARG A 769 42.32 -2.98 -20.78
CA ARG A 769 41.30 -2.33 -21.63
C ARG A 769 40.13 -3.22 -22.03
N LEU A 770 40.22 -4.53 -21.76
CA LEU A 770 39.15 -5.49 -22.07
C LEU A 770 38.29 -5.76 -20.85
N PHE A 771 36.97 -5.64 -21.05
CA PHE A 771 35.94 -5.87 -20.03
C PHE A 771 34.94 -6.90 -20.53
N ILE A 772 34.19 -7.50 -19.60
CA ILE A 772 33.18 -8.51 -19.90
C ILE A 772 31.94 -8.31 -19.02
N LEU A 773 30.77 -8.40 -19.64
CA LEU A 773 29.50 -8.68 -18.97
C LEU A 773 29.22 -10.18 -19.15
N ASP A 774 29.26 -10.95 -18.06
CA ASP A 774 29.15 -12.41 -18.09
C ASP A 774 27.94 -12.88 -17.27
N HIS A 775 26.89 -13.33 -17.96
CA HIS A 775 25.73 -13.97 -17.35
C HIS A 775 25.78 -15.50 -17.47
N HIS A 776 26.80 -16.06 -18.12
CA HIS A 776 26.79 -17.43 -18.59
C HIS A 776 26.69 -18.44 -17.43
N ASP A 777 27.62 -18.36 -16.48
CA ASP A 777 27.70 -19.30 -15.36
C ASP A 777 26.54 -19.14 -14.37
N THR A 778 25.90 -17.97 -14.37
CA THR A 778 24.68 -17.66 -13.60
C THR A 778 23.43 -18.32 -14.19
N LEU A 779 23.38 -18.53 -15.51
CA LEU A 779 22.18 -18.97 -16.22
C LEU A 779 22.24 -20.40 -16.73
N MET A 780 23.39 -20.91 -17.16
CA MET A 780 23.51 -22.24 -17.76
C MET A 780 22.89 -23.37 -16.90
N PRO A 781 23.06 -23.42 -15.55
CA PRO A 781 22.43 -24.45 -14.70
C PRO A 781 20.89 -24.44 -14.66
N TYR A 782 20.25 -23.38 -15.15
CA TYR A 782 18.79 -23.20 -15.19
C TYR A 782 18.24 -23.18 -16.61
N LEU A 783 19.08 -22.91 -17.61
CA LEU A 783 18.69 -22.54 -18.96
C LEU A 783 17.88 -23.63 -19.67
N GLY A 784 18.29 -24.90 -19.53
CA GLY A 784 17.57 -26.04 -20.09
C GLY A 784 16.14 -26.15 -19.54
N ARG A 785 15.95 -25.86 -18.25
CA ARG A 785 14.63 -25.88 -17.58
C ARG A 785 13.80 -24.65 -17.95
N ILE A 786 14.40 -23.45 -17.96
CA ILE A 786 13.75 -22.20 -18.40
C ILE A 786 13.23 -22.31 -19.83
N ASN A 787 14.01 -22.89 -20.75
CA ASN A 787 13.63 -23.01 -22.16
C ASN A 787 12.51 -24.02 -22.45
N THR A 788 12.08 -24.82 -21.46
CA THR A 788 10.83 -25.62 -21.54
C THR A 788 9.55 -24.78 -21.36
N THR A 789 9.67 -23.54 -20.88
CA THR A 789 8.54 -22.60 -20.74
C THR A 789 8.20 -21.93 -22.09
N GLY A 790 7.33 -20.92 -22.08
CA GLY A 790 7.14 -20.04 -23.24
C GLY A 790 8.41 -19.24 -23.59
N ASN A 791 9.34 -19.07 -22.66
CA ASN A 791 10.53 -18.25 -22.83
C ASN A 791 11.63 -19.01 -23.60
N LYS A 792 12.44 -18.29 -24.38
CA LYS A 792 13.52 -18.83 -25.23
C LYS A 792 14.75 -17.94 -25.04
N VAL A 793 15.67 -18.41 -24.20
CA VAL A 793 16.73 -17.61 -23.58
C VAL A 793 18.08 -18.26 -23.88
N TYR A 794 19.12 -17.45 -23.94
CA TYR A 794 20.53 -17.86 -24.02
C TYR A 794 21.28 -17.48 -22.74
N ALA A 795 22.38 -18.15 -22.46
CA ALA A 795 23.39 -17.73 -21.50
C ALA A 795 24.40 -16.85 -22.24
N SER A 796 24.47 -15.54 -21.94
CA SER A 796 25.26 -14.59 -22.72
C SER A 796 26.60 -14.20 -22.09
N ARG A 797 27.58 -13.91 -22.95
CA ARG A 797 28.80 -13.16 -22.61
C ARG A 797 29.00 -12.04 -23.61
N THR A 798 29.24 -10.82 -23.14
CA THR A 798 29.57 -9.66 -23.98
C THR A 798 30.98 -9.19 -23.67
N LEU A 799 31.87 -9.09 -24.66
CA LEU A 799 33.17 -8.44 -24.49
C LEU A 799 33.12 -6.98 -24.92
N LEU A 800 33.80 -6.12 -24.17
CA LEU A 800 33.87 -4.68 -24.41
C LEU A 800 35.32 -4.18 -24.37
N PHE A 801 35.61 -3.14 -25.13
CA PHE A 801 36.88 -2.43 -25.16
C PHE A 801 36.73 -1.01 -24.62
N LEU A 802 37.61 -0.60 -23.72
CA LEU A 802 37.75 0.78 -23.27
C LEU A 802 38.56 1.57 -24.31
N LYS A 803 37.94 2.55 -24.97
CA LYS A 803 38.58 3.43 -25.95
C LYS A 803 39.44 4.51 -25.26
N ASP A 804 40.31 5.16 -26.03
CA ASP A 804 41.18 6.26 -25.54
C ASP A 804 40.38 7.47 -25.02
N ASP A 805 39.08 7.54 -25.35
CA ASP A 805 38.19 8.62 -24.96
C ASP A 805 37.34 8.32 -23.71
N GLY A 806 37.69 7.27 -22.96
CA GLY A 806 37.05 6.86 -21.71
C GLY A 806 35.74 6.08 -21.87
N THR A 807 35.19 5.97 -23.10
CA THR A 807 33.92 5.26 -23.33
C THR A 807 34.15 3.81 -23.73
N LEU A 808 33.22 2.93 -23.35
CA LEU A 808 33.23 1.52 -23.76
C LEU A 808 32.67 1.34 -25.18
N LYS A 809 33.19 0.32 -25.87
CA LYS A 809 32.71 -0.17 -27.17
C LYS A 809 32.43 -1.67 -27.04
N PRO A 810 31.22 -2.17 -27.37
CA PRO A 810 30.98 -3.61 -27.42
C PRO A 810 31.70 -4.20 -28.65
N LEU A 811 32.28 -5.40 -28.48
CA LEU A 811 33.07 -6.06 -29.51
C LEU A 811 32.32 -7.25 -30.12
N VAL A 812 31.74 -8.07 -29.25
CA VAL A 812 31.24 -9.41 -29.57
C VAL A 812 30.30 -9.90 -28.47
N ILE A 813 29.28 -10.65 -28.86
CA ILE A 813 28.35 -11.35 -27.96
C ILE A 813 28.39 -12.84 -28.28
N GLU A 814 28.71 -13.66 -27.28
CA GLU A 814 28.48 -15.11 -27.29
C GLU A 814 27.08 -15.39 -26.72
N LEU A 815 26.31 -16.22 -27.43
CA LEU A 815 25.01 -16.73 -26.99
C LEU A 815 25.08 -18.25 -26.88
N SER A 816 25.04 -18.76 -25.65
CA SER A 816 25.20 -20.19 -25.33
C SER A 816 23.88 -20.86 -24.95
N LEU A 817 23.73 -22.12 -25.35
CA LEU A 817 22.67 -23.05 -24.92
C LEU A 817 23.29 -24.31 -24.30
N PRO A 818 22.56 -25.05 -23.44
CA PRO A 818 22.98 -26.39 -23.02
C PRO A 818 23.03 -27.34 -24.23
N HIS A 819 23.98 -28.28 -24.24
CA HIS A 819 24.07 -29.27 -25.31
C HIS A 819 22.82 -30.18 -25.36
N PRO A 820 22.25 -30.50 -26.54
CA PRO A 820 21.00 -31.26 -26.65
C PRO A 820 21.07 -32.68 -26.09
N ASP A 821 22.26 -33.30 -26.05
CA ASP A 821 22.49 -34.61 -25.43
C ASP A 821 22.68 -34.56 -23.89
N GLY A 822 22.63 -33.37 -23.29
CA GLY A 822 22.68 -33.14 -21.83
C GLY A 822 23.86 -32.25 -21.38
N ASP A 823 23.70 -31.64 -20.21
CA ASP A 823 24.60 -30.59 -19.68
C ASP A 823 26.08 -31.00 -19.64
N SER A 824 26.40 -32.27 -19.37
CA SER A 824 27.77 -32.78 -19.25
C SER A 824 28.55 -32.82 -20.58
N PHE A 825 27.92 -32.51 -21.71
CA PHE A 825 28.57 -32.36 -23.01
C PHE A 825 29.09 -30.92 -23.27
N GLY A 826 28.76 -29.94 -22.41
CA GLY A 826 29.20 -28.56 -22.55
C GLY A 826 28.14 -27.59 -23.07
N ALA A 827 28.58 -26.42 -23.53
CA ALA A 827 27.75 -25.43 -24.21
C ALA A 827 27.73 -25.63 -25.73
N VAL A 828 26.59 -25.31 -26.36
CA VAL A 828 26.53 -24.96 -27.78
C VAL A 828 26.47 -23.44 -27.86
N SER A 829 27.60 -22.82 -28.19
CA SER A 829 27.74 -21.36 -28.32
C SER A 829 27.75 -20.90 -29.77
N GLU A 830 27.05 -19.81 -30.04
CA GLU A 830 27.15 -19.04 -31.28
C GLU A 830 27.67 -17.64 -30.97
N VAL A 831 28.39 -17.02 -31.92
CA VAL A 831 29.07 -15.75 -31.70
C VAL A 831 28.62 -14.71 -32.73
N TYR A 832 28.27 -13.53 -32.24
CA TYR A 832 27.73 -12.40 -33.01
C TYR A 832 28.62 -11.17 -32.80
N THR A 833 28.87 -10.42 -33.86
CA THR A 833 29.67 -9.18 -33.88
C THR A 833 28.87 -8.07 -34.56
N PRO A 834 29.21 -6.78 -34.35
CA PRO A 834 28.66 -5.69 -35.16
C PRO A 834 28.85 -5.95 -36.67
N GLY A 835 27.88 -5.53 -37.48
CA GLY A 835 27.84 -5.77 -38.92
C GLY A 835 26.86 -4.86 -39.65
N GLU A 836 26.61 -5.14 -40.94
CA GLU A 836 25.71 -4.34 -41.79
C GLU A 836 24.48 -5.14 -42.27
N GLY A 837 23.39 -4.43 -42.58
CA GLY A 837 22.18 -5.02 -43.16
C GLY A 837 21.51 -6.04 -42.23
N VAL A 838 21.27 -7.27 -42.72
CA VAL A 838 20.70 -8.35 -41.90
C VAL A 838 21.61 -8.72 -40.71
N TYR A 839 22.93 -8.51 -40.82
CA TYR A 839 23.87 -8.78 -39.73
C TYR A 839 23.81 -7.72 -38.62
N ASP A 840 23.49 -6.45 -38.91
CA ASP A 840 23.08 -5.49 -37.86
C ASP A 840 21.79 -5.98 -37.18
N SER A 841 20.80 -6.45 -37.95
CA SER A 841 19.54 -6.94 -37.36
C SER A 841 19.75 -8.14 -36.41
N LEU A 842 20.69 -9.03 -36.73
CA LEU A 842 21.15 -10.11 -35.83
C LEU A 842 21.94 -9.57 -34.62
N TRP A 843 22.75 -8.53 -34.80
CA TRP A 843 23.48 -7.86 -33.70
C TRP A 843 22.54 -7.16 -32.72
N GLN A 844 21.54 -6.42 -33.19
CA GLN A 844 20.51 -5.81 -32.35
C GLN A 844 19.71 -6.88 -31.57
N LEU A 845 19.39 -8.02 -32.20
CA LEU A 845 18.80 -9.16 -31.49
C LEU A 845 19.77 -9.75 -30.44
N ALA A 846 21.07 -9.85 -30.72
CA ALA A 846 22.07 -10.33 -29.76
C ALA A 846 22.14 -9.40 -28.53
N LYS A 847 22.15 -8.09 -28.74
CA LYS A 847 22.04 -7.08 -27.66
C LYS A 847 20.73 -7.23 -26.87
N ALA A 848 19.61 -7.53 -27.52
CA ALA A 848 18.34 -7.78 -26.83
C ALA A 848 18.37 -9.05 -25.95
N TYR A 849 19.01 -10.15 -26.37
CA TYR A 849 19.19 -11.33 -25.49
C TYR A 849 20.08 -11.02 -24.28
N VAL A 850 21.12 -10.18 -24.44
CA VAL A 850 21.91 -9.66 -23.31
C VAL A 850 21.03 -8.79 -22.41
N GLY A 851 20.19 -7.91 -22.97
CA GLY A 851 19.22 -7.11 -22.21
C GLY A 851 18.23 -7.96 -21.40
N VAL A 852 17.78 -9.10 -21.93
CA VAL A 852 16.95 -10.09 -21.20
C VAL A 852 17.73 -10.72 -20.05
N ASN A 853 18.95 -11.21 -20.32
CA ASN A 853 19.83 -11.78 -19.30
C ASN A 853 20.07 -10.79 -18.15
N ASP A 854 20.45 -9.57 -18.49
CA ASP A 854 20.82 -8.53 -17.54
C ASP A 854 19.62 -7.98 -16.77
N SER A 855 18.45 -7.84 -17.39
CA SER A 855 17.23 -7.37 -16.70
C SER A 855 16.68 -8.43 -15.74
N GLY A 856 16.79 -9.73 -16.06
CA GLY A 856 16.47 -10.79 -15.11
C GLY A 856 17.50 -10.93 -13.99
N ASN A 857 18.80 -10.71 -14.27
CA ASN A 857 19.85 -10.67 -13.24
C ASN A 857 19.65 -9.48 -12.30
N HIS A 858 19.45 -8.27 -12.85
CA HIS A 858 19.11 -7.06 -12.13
C HIS A 858 17.97 -7.28 -11.13
N GLN A 859 16.79 -7.65 -11.62
CA GLN A 859 15.57 -7.76 -10.82
C GLN A 859 15.70 -8.79 -9.69
N LEU A 860 16.32 -9.94 -9.98
CA LEU A 860 16.39 -11.08 -9.07
C LEU A 860 17.58 -11.04 -8.11
N ILE A 861 18.72 -10.50 -8.56
CA ILE A 861 20.02 -10.60 -7.88
C ILE A 861 20.47 -9.24 -7.37
N SER A 862 20.75 -8.27 -8.27
CA SER A 862 21.27 -6.95 -7.89
C SER A 862 20.28 -6.16 -7.04
N HIS A 863 19.00 -6.30 -7.37
CA HIS A 863 17.89 -5.71 -6.63
C HIS A 863 17.44 -6.66 -5.52
N TRP A 864 16.57 -7.65 -5.82
CA TRP A 864 15.90 -8.44 -4.79
C TRP A 864 16.86 -9.19 -3.82
N LEU A 865 17.85 -9.94 -4.32
CA LEU A 865 18.72 -10.72 -3.42
C LEU A 865 19.70 -9.83 -2.63
N GLN A 866 20.39 -8.91 -3.30
CA GLN A 866 21.48 -8.15 -2.70
C GLN A 866 20.98 -7.06 -1.76
N THR A 867 19.80 -6.46 -2.00
CA THR A 867 19.19 -5.50 -1.07
C THR A 867 18.07 -6.15 -0.26
N HIS A 868 16.83 -6.22 -0.78
CA HIS A 868 15.62 -6.65 -0.07
C HIS A 868 15.82 -7.90 0.82
N ALA A 869 16.24 -9.02 0.22
CA ALA A 869 16.35 -10.28 0.94
C ALA A 869 17.58 -10.35 1.86
N SER A 870 18.69 -9.67 1.54
CA SER A 870 19.87 -9.67 2.41
C SER A 870 19.72 -8.76 3.63
N ILE A 871 18.93 -7.69 3.53
CA ILE A 871 18.78 -6.70 4.61
C ILE A 871 17.70 -7.07 5.66
N GLU A 872 16.62 -7.78 5.27
CA GLU A 872 15.53 -8.19 6.19
C GLU A 872 16.02 -8.93 7.46
N PRO A 873 17.02 -9.85 7.39
CA PRO A 873 17.66 -10.43 8.58
C PRO A 873 18.21 -9.42 9.60
N PHE A 874 18.79 -8.31 9.14
CA PHE A 874 19.37 -7.29 10.01
C PHE A 874 18.30 -6.43 10.70
N VAL A 875 17.15 -6.19 10.03
CA VAL A 875 15.98 -5.54 10.65
C VAL A 875 15.46 -6.39 11.81
N ILE A 876 15.30 -7.69 11.58
CA ILE A 876 14.78 -8.65 12.55
C ILE A 876 15.75 -8.78 13.73
N ALA A 877 17.04 -8.98 13.48
CA ALA A 877 18.05 -9.11 14.54
C ALA A 877 18.17 -7.84 15.39
N THR A 878 18.13 -6.66 14.78
CA THR A 878 18.26 -5.38 15.49
C THR A 878 17.12 -5.19 16.48
N ASN A 879 15.88 -5.37 16.05
CA ASN A 879 14.70 -5.29 16.93
C ASN A 879 14.63 -6.39 18.01
N ARG A 880 15.30 -7.53 17.80
CA ARG A 880 15.32 -8.66 18.77
C ARG A 880 16.40 -8.57 19.85
N GLN A 881 17.52 -7.92 19.55
CA GLN A 881 18.73 -8.01 20.38
C GLN A 881 19.27 -6.65 20.84
N LEU A 882 19.02 -5.57 20.11
CA LEU A 882 19.46 -4.22 20.48
C LEU A 882 18.28 -3.43 21.03
N SER A 883 18.39 -2.92 22.26
CA SER A 883 17.36 -2.05 22.82
C SER A 883 17.21 -0.74 22.03
N VAL A 884 16.04 -0.10 22.07
CA VAL A 884 15.84 1.27 21.55
C VAL A 884 16.75 2.33 22.22
N LEU A 885 17.33 1.99 23.38
CA LEU A 885 18.37 2.78 24.07
C LEU A 885 19.78 2.59 23.47
N HIS A 886 20.02 1.53 22.70
CA HIS A 886 21.33 1.10 22.23
C HIS A 886 21.84 2.02 21.11
N PRO A 887 23.12 2.45 21.12
CA PRO A 887 23.65 3.35 20.08
C PRO A 887 23.56 2.73 18.68
N VAL A 888 23.91 1.45 18.52
CA VAL A 888 23.82 0.78 17.21
C VAL A 888 22.37 0.59 16.74
N PHE A 889 21.38 0.45 17.64
CA PHE A 889 19.96 0.50 17.24
C PHE A 889 19.64 1.86 16.65
N LYS A 890 19.98 2.94 17.38
CA LYS A 890 19.74 4.32 16.91
C LYS A 890 20.54 4.69 15.67
N LEU A 891 21.65 4.01 15.37
CA LEU A 891 22.39 4.19 14.13
C LEU A 891 21.67 3.55 12.93
N LEU A 892 21.14 2.33 13.10
CA LEU A 892 20.67 1.50 11.98
C LEU A 892 19.15 1.57 11.74
N GLU A 893 18.34 1.92 12.75
CA GLU A 893 16.87 2.02 12.66
C GLU A 893 16.31 2.79 11.45
N PRO A 894 16.83 3.99 11.07
CA PRO A 894 16.33 4.72 9.90
C PRO A 894 16.52 3.94 8.60
N HIS A 895 17.55 3.10 8.56
CA HIS A 895 17.94 2.31 7.40
C HIS A 895 17.15 1.01 7.26
N TYR A 896 16.17 0.78 8.13
CA TYR A 896 15.27 -0.36 8.08
C TYR A 896 13.80 0.00 7.80
N ARG A 897 13.41 1.27 7.90
CA ARG A 897 12.05 1.76 7.68
C ARG A 897 11.42 1.15 6.40
N ASP A 898 10.16 0.76 6.49
CA ASP A 898 9.30 0.20 5.43
C ASP A 898 9.76 -1.18 4.84
N THR A 899 11.02 -1.59 5.06
CA THR A 899 11.67 -2.80 4.50
C THR A 899 10.89 -4.09 4.73
N MET A 900 10.50 -4.39 5.98
CA MET A 900 9.77 -5.64 6.26
C MET A 900 8.40 -5.67 5.57
N ASN A 901 7.74 -4.52 5.43
CA ASN A 901 6.42 -4.42 4.83
C ASN A 901 6.46 -4.53 3.30
N ILE A 902 7.42 -3.89 2.62
CA ILE A 902 7.58 -4.10 1.17
C ILE A 902 7.98 -5.55 0.85
N ASN A 903 8.86 -6.18 1.66
CA ASN A 903 9.21 -7.59 1.48
C ASN A 903 8.02 -8.53 1.72
N ALA A 904 7.20 -8.29 2.75
CA ALA A 904 6.01 -9.09 3.01
C ALA A 904 4.99 -8.96 1.86
N LEU A 905 4.74 -7.75 1.36
CA LEU A 905 3.92 -7.53 0.18
C LEU A 905 4.50 -8.23 -1.05
N ALA A 906 5.82 -8.16 -1.27
CA ALA A 906 6.48 -8.85 -2.38
C ALA A 906 6.28 -10.38 -2.30
N ARG A 907 6.40 -11.00 -1.12
CA ARG A 907 6.06 -12.42 -0.91
C ARG A 907 4.58 -12.72 -1.17
N GLN A 908 3.67 -11.78 -0.93
CA GLN A 908 2.22 -11.98 -1.05
C GLN A 908 1.64 -11.69 -2.45
N ILE A 909 2.27 -10.86 -3.30
CA ILE A 909 1.76 -10.54 -4.66
C ILE A 909 2.79 -10.54 -5.81
N LEU A 910 4.09 -10.46 -5.54
CA LEU A 910 5.12 -10.26 -6.58
C LEU A 910 5.88 -11.54 -6.91
N ILE A 911 6.66 -12.06 -5.95
CA ILE A 911 7.63 -13.17 -6.14
C ILE A 911 7.07 -14.56 -5.82
N ASN A 912 5.76 -14.68 -5.64
CA ASN A 912 5.10 -15.96 -5.37
C ASN A 912 4.87 -16.81 -6.63
N GLY A 913 4.49 -18.07 -6.43
CA GLY A 913 4.05 -18.94 -7.52
C GLY A 913 2.83 -18.37 -8.25
N GLY A 914 2.99 -18.02 -9.53
CA GLY A 914 2.00 -17.31 -10.35
C GLY A 914 1.84 -15.82 -10.02
N GLY A 915 2.78 -15.21 -9.29
CA GLY A 915 2.84 -13.78 -9.00
C GLY A 915 3.35 -12.96 -10.19
N ILE A 916 3.32 -11.63 -10.07
CA ILE A 916 3.64 -10.70 -11.17
C ILE A 916 5.06 -10.93 -11.71
N PHE A 917 6.03 -11.23 -10.84
CA PHE A 917 7.43 -11.45 -11.22
C PHE A 917 7.57 -12.65 -12.18
N GLU A 918 6.93 -13.77 -11.87
CA GLU A 918 7.06 -15.00 -12.66
C GLU A 918 6.41 -14.93 -14.05
N ILE A 919 5.59 -13.90 -14.31
CA ILE A 919 4.92 -13.66 -15.59
C ILE A 919 5.53 -12.51 -16.40
N THR A 920 6.35 -11.64 -15.78
CA THR A 920 7.00 -10.49 -16.46
C THR A 920 8.50 -10.67 -16.72
N VAL A 921 9.22 -11.57 -16.03
CA VAL A 921 10.66 -11.84 -16.29
C VAL A 921 10.98 -13.28 -16.69
N PHE A 922 12.05 -13.46 -17.48
CA PHE A 922 12.38 -14.73 -18.12
C PHE A 922 12.59 -15.97 -17.22
N PRO A 923 13.10 -15.89 -15.97
CA PRO A 923 13.29 -17.09 -15.15
C PRO A 923 11.97 -17.76 -14.76
N SER A 924 10.86 -17.00 -14.78
CA SER A 924 9.52 -17.45 -14.42
C SER A 924 9.52 -18.22 -13.09
N LYS A 925 8.86 -19.38 -13.02
CA LYS A 925 8.80 -20.27 -11.84
C LYS A 925 10.15 -20.73 -11.26
N TYR A 926 11.26 -20.53 -11.98
CA TYR A 926 12.61 -20.87 -11.53
C TYR A 926 13.37 -19.67 -10.92
N ALA A 927 12.77 -18.48 -10.85
CA ALA A 927 13.39 -17.27 -10.33
C ALA A 927 13.96 -17.46 -8.90
N MET A 928 13.10 -17.83 -7.96
CA MET A 928 13.49 -17.81 -6.55
C MET A 928 14.55 -18.86 -6.22
N GLU A 929 14.47 -20.07 -6.79
CA GLU A 929 15.52 -21.09 -6.66
C GLU A 929 16.85 -20.68 -7.33
N MET A 930 16.82 -19.93 -8.44
CA MET A 930 18.02 -19.36 -9.07
C MET A 930 18.68 -18.32 -8.15
N SER A 931 17.91 -17.46 -7.48
CA SER A 931 18.47 -16.51 -6.50
C SER A 931 19.16 -17.23 -5.32
N SER A 932 18.64 -18.40 -4.91
CA SER A 932 19.25 -19.22 -3.85
C SER A 932 20.59 -19.84 -4.27
N PHE A 933 20.73 -20.27 -5.52
CA PHE A 933 22.02 -20.70 -6.08
C PHE A 933 23.07 -19.57 -6.08
N ILE A 934 22.68 -18.35 -6.42
CA ILE A 934 23.59 -17.19 -6.38
C ILE A 934 23.94 -16.80 -4.93
N TYR A 935 22.98 -16.86 -4.00
CA TYR A 935 23.25 -16.68 -2.56
C TYR A 935 24.27 -17.72 -2.05
N LYS A 936 24.10 -19.00 -2.43
CA LYS A 936 25.02 -20.09 -2.10
C LYS A 936 26.44 -19.79 -2.58
N ASN A 937 26.60 -19.49 -3.86
CA ASN A 937 27.89 -19.55 -4.55
C ASN A 937 28.66 -18.22 -4.64
N HIS A 938 27.98 -17.07 -4.55
CA HIS A 938 28.59 -15.77 -4.92
C HIS A 938 28.39 -14.63 -3.90
N TRP A 939 27.33 -14.67 -3.09
CA TRP A 939 27.08 -13.69 -2.04
C TRP A 939 27.99 -13.91 -0.82
N THR A 940 28.63 -12.84 -0.35
CA THR A 940 29.32 -12.74 0.95
C THR A 940 29.08 -11.35 1.53
N PHE A 941 29.07 -11.20 2.85
CA PHE A 941 28.85 -9.90 3.50
C PHE A 941 29.96 -8.86 3.22
N PRO A 942 31.27 -9.18 3.33
CA PRO A 942 32.33 -8.20 3.04
C PRO A 942 32.35 -7.73 1.59
N ASP A 943 31.94 -8.57 0.63
CA ASP A 943 31.87 -8.19 -0.78
C ASP A 943 30.72 -7.22 -1.08
N GLN A 944 29.83 -6.93 -0.13
CA GLN A 944 28.80 -5.88 -0.29
C GLN A 944 29.37 -4.46 0.00
N ALA A 945 30.61 -4.36 0.49
CA ALA A 945 31.30 -3.08 0.63
C ALA A 945 31.77 -2.58 -0.74
N LEU A 946 31.33 -1.39 -1.19
CA LEU A 946 31.64 -0.89 -2.54
C LEU A 946 33.14 -0.92 -2.91
N PRO A 947 34.09 -0.51 -2.03
CA PRO A 947 35.52 -0.61 -2.35
C PRO A 947 36.02 -2.06 -2.52
N ALA A 948 35.41 -3.04 -1.84
CA ALA A 948 35.76 -4.46 -1.99
C ALA A 948 35.12 -5.05 -3.26
N GLU A 949 33.85 -4.72 -3.50
CA GLU A 949 33.05 -5.07 -4.68
C GLU A 949 33.78 -4.66 -5.98
N LEU A 950 34.14 -3.37 -6.10
CA LEU A 950 34.88 -2.84 -7.25
C LEU A 950 36.24 -3.53 -7.45
N LYS A 951 36.95 -3.89 -6.38
CA LYS A 951 38.21 -4.66 -6.48
C LYS A 951 37.98 -6.11 -6.91
N LYS A 952 36.90 -6.76 -6.43
CA LYS A 952 36.51 -8.14 -6.79
C LYS A 952 36.24 -8.27 -8.30
N ARG A 953 35.39 -7.39 -8.86
CA ARG A 953 35.16 -7.28 -10.32
C ARG A 953 36.39 -6.78 -11.10
N GLY A 954 37.37 -6.19 -10.42
CA GLY A 954 38.54 -5.59 -11.07
C GLY A 954 38.23 -4.24 -11.72
N MET A 955 37.17 -3.55 -11.30
CA MET A 955 36.89 -2.18 -11.74
C MET A 955 37.76 -1.14 -11.02
N ALA A 956 38.45 -1.53 -9.94
CA ALA A 956 39.38 -0.68 -9.19
C ALA A 956 40.67 -1.41 -8.77
N VAL A 957 41.67 -0.62 -8.34
CA VAL A 957 42.92 -1.05 -7.71
C VAL A 957 43.23 -0.17 -6.49
N GLU A 958 44.03 -0.69 -5.56
CA GLU A 958 44.56 0.09 -4.44
C GLU A 958 45.68 1.01 -4.96
N ASP A 959 45.60 2.30 -4.60
CA ASP A 959 46.52 3.34 -5.07
C ASP A 959 46.63 4.42 -3.98
N PRO A 960 47.72 4.45 -3.18
CA PRO A 960 47.82 5.34 -2.01
C PRO A 960 47.79 6.85 -2.31
N GLU A 961 48.06 7.25 -3.56
CA GLU A 961 48.02 8.66 -3.99
C GLU A 961 46.63 9.06 -4.54
N ALA A 962 45.74 8.09 -4.78
CA ALA A 962 44.37 8.34 -5.21
C ALA A 962 43.45 8.74 -4.04
N PRO A 963 42.35 9.47 -4.28
CA PRO A 963 41.34 9.74 -3.26
C PRO A 963 40.89 8.45 -2.55
N HIS A 964 40.93 8.48 -1.22
CA HIS A 964 40.58 7.35 -0.35
C HIS A 964 41.42 6.06 -0.56
N GLY A 965 42.57 6.15 -1.25
CA GLY A 965 43.47 5.01 -1.46
C GLY A 965 43.03 4.04 -2.56
N LEU A 966 42.08 4.42 -3.42
CA LEU A 966 41.49 3.57 -4.45
C LEU A 966 41.40 4.30 -5.79
N ARG A 967 41.96 3.69 -6.85
CA ARG A 967 41.85 4.21 -8.23
C ARG A 967 40.99 3.29 -9.09
N LEU A 968 40.05 3.87 -9.84
CA LEU A 968 39.23 3.15 -10.82
C LEU A 968 40.05 2.81 -12.09
N ARG A 969 39.66 1.73 -12.78
CA ARG A 969 40.21 1.39 -14.12
C ARG A 969 39.50 2.14 -15.26
N ILE A 970 38.24 2.50 -15.04
CA ILE A 970 37.49 3.41 -15.89
C ILE A 970 37.26 4.66 -15.04
N GLU A 971 37.93 5.76 -15.38
CA GLU A 971 37.92 6.98 -14.56
C GLU A 971 36.52 7.61 -14.53
N ASP A 972 35.83 7.66 -15.67
CA ASP A 972 34.43 8.04 -15.77
C ASP A 972 33.51 6.80 -15.72
N TYR A 973 33.41 6.18 -14.54
CA TYR A 973 32.45 5.11 -14.23
C TYR A 973 31.42 5.67 -13.24
N PRO A 974 30.26 6.19 -13.71
CA PRO A 974 29.46 7.12 -12.91
C PRO A 974 28.92 6.53 -11.59
N TYR A 975 28.43 5.29 -11.61
CA TYR A 975 28.05 4.57 -10.40
C TYR A 975 29.19 4.45 -9.37
N ALA A 976 30.41 4.12 -9.81
CA ALA A 976 31.55 3.94 -8.91
C ALA A 976 32.10 5.29 -8.41
N VAL A 977 32.17 6.30 -9.28
CA VAL A 977 32.67 7.66 -8.98
C VAL A 977 31.79 8.38 -7.96
N ASP A 978 30.47 8.23 -8.07
CA ASP A 978 29.52 8.86 -7.14
C ASP A 978 29.28 7.97 -5.92
N GLY A 979 29.25 6.65 -6.11
CA GLY A 979 29.06 5.66 -5.04
C GLY A 979 30.19 5.67 -4.02
N LEU A 980 31.45 5.89 -4.44
CA LEU A 980 32.58 5.99 -3.50
C LEU A 980 32.47 7.24 -2.62
N GLU A 981 32.03 8.38 -3.16
CA GLU A 981 31.80 9.60 -2.36
C GLU A 981 30.72 9.36 -1.30
N VAL A 982 29.61 8.72 -1.67
CA VAL A 982 28.53 8.36 -0.74
C VAL A 982 28.99 7.32 0.29
N TRP A 983 29.72 6.28 -0.14
CA TRP A 983 30.33 5.28 0.74
C TRP A 983 31.20 5.94 1.81
N TYR A 984 32.16 6.80 1.42
CA TYR A 984 33.08 7.41 2.37
C TYR A 984 32.43 8.48 3.24
N ALA A 985 31.29 9.07 2.84
CA ALA A 985 30.47 9.88 3.73
C ALA A 985 29.75 9.03 4.80
N ILE A 986 29.20 7.88 4.43
CA ILE A 986 28.60 6.92 5.38
C ILE A 986 29.68 6.38 6.34
N GLU A 987 30.83 5.95 5.80
CA GLU A 987 31.98 5.46 6.58
C GLU A 987 32.45 6.52 7.57
N SER A 988 32.58 7.78 7.14
CA SER A 988 32.93 8.91 8.01
C SER A 988 31.90 9.15 9.13
N TRP A 989 30.60 9.08 8.82
CA TRP A 989 29.52 9.22 9.79
C TRP A 989 29.57 8.13 10.86
N VAL A 990 29.70 6.86 10.45
CA VAL A 990 29.82 5.73 11.37
C VAL A 990 31.12 5.83 12.19
N GLN A 991 32.22 6.26 11.57
CA GLN A 991 33.51 6.48 12.22
C GLN A 991 33.51 7.68 13.21
N ASP A 992 32.69 8.71 13.00
CA ASP A 992 32.47 9.77 14.00
C ASP A 992 31.55 9.28 15.14
N TYR A 993 30.47 8.55 14.82
CA TYR A 993 29.43 8.15 15.77
C TYR A 993 29.84 7.02 16.73
N ILE A 994 30.43 5.93 16.22
CA ILE A 994 30.76 4.74 17.04
C ILE A 994 31.70 5.07 18.21
N PRO A 995 32.76 5.90 18.06
CA PRO A 995 33.62 6.33 19.18
C PRO A 995 32.96 7.22 20.23
N LEU A 996 31.76 7.76 19.99
CA LEU A 996 30.98 8.45 21.02
C LEU A 996 30.54 7.50 22.14
N TYR A 997 30.44 6.21 21.86
CA TYR A 997 30.04 5.18 22.82
C TYR A 997 31.19 4.19 23.08
N TYR A 998 31.74 3.56 22.04
CA TYR A 998 32.81 2.57 22.17
C TYR A 998 34.19 3.24 22.18
N LYS A 999 34.83 3.32 23.36
CA LYS A 999 36.13 4.00 23.56
C LYS A 999 37.32 3.10 23.22
N SER A 1000 37.10 1.80 23.25
CA SER A 1000 38.06 0.72 23.05
C SER A 1000 37.42 -0.46 22.31
N ASP A 1001 38.23 -1.44 21.91
CA ASP A 1001 37.73 -2.70 21.37
C ASP A 1001 37.17 -3.62 22.48
N GLU A 1002 37.60 -3.42 23.73
CA GLU A 1002 37.06 -4.12 24.91
C GLU A 1002 35.60 -3.74 25.18
N ASP A 1003 35.19 -2.50 24.91
CA ASP A 1003 33.79 -2.07 25.01
C ASP A 1003 32.89 -2.83 24.00
N VAL A 1004 33.41 -3.15 22.81
CA VAL A 1004 32.70 -3.91 21.77
C VAL A 1004 32.58 -5.39 22.17
N GLN A 1005 33.62 -5.94 22.82
CA GLN A 1005 33.65 -7.33 23.29
C GLN A 1005 32.73 -7.55 24.51
N ASN A 1006 32.63 -6.56 25.40
CA ASN A 1006 31.81 -6.62 26.61
C ASN A 1006 30.33 -6.24 26.38
N ASP A 1007 29.95 -5.76 25.19
CA ASP A 1007 28.57 -5.41 24.85
C ASP A 1007 27.73 -6.66 24.53
N THR A 1008 27.00 -7.13 25.54
CA THR A 1008 26.19 -8.36 25.44
C THR A 1008 25.04 -8.27 24.43
N GLU A 1009 24.50 -7.08 24.16
CA GLU A 1009 23.44 -6.91 23.16
C GLU A 1009 24.03 -6.95 21.76
N LEU A 1010 25.14 -6.23 21.52
CA LEU A 1010 25.85 -6.23 20.25
C LEU A 1010 26.38 -7.62 19.86
N GLN A 1011 26.95 -8.36 20.82
CA GLN A 1011 27.43 -9.73 20.60
C GLN A 1011 26.27 -10.70 20.32
N ALA A 1012 25.10 -10.53 20.97
CA ALA A 1012 23.91 -11.33 20.70
C ALA A 1012 23.29 -11.03 19.32
N TRP A 1013 23.19 -9.74 18.97
CA TRP A 1013 22.76 -9.24 17.66
C TRP A 1013 23.56 -9.86 16.52
N TRP A 1014 24.88 -9.70 16.55
CA TRP A 1014 25.75 -10.19 15.48
C TRP A 1014 25.75 -11.71 15.37
N LYS A 1015 25.69 -12.40 16.51
CA LYS A 1015 25.53 -13.84 16.55
C LYS A 1015 24.23 -14.28 15.87
N GLU A 1016 23.10 -13.62 16.14
CA GLU A 1016 21.80 -14.01 15.58
C GLU A 1016 21.69 -13.68 14.08
N VAL A 1017 22.24 -12.53 13.64
CA VAL A 1017 22.43 -12.20 12.21
C VAL A 1017 23.14 -13.33 11.49
N ARG A 1018 24.28 -13.80 12.02
CA ARG A 1018 25.07 -14.85 11.40
C ARG A 1018 24.41 -16.23 11.49
N GLU A 1019 23.96 -16.62 12.69
CA GLU A 1019 23.62 -18.03 12.99
C GLU A 1019 22.18 -18.41 12.66
N GLU A 1020 21.26 -17.43 12.64
CA GLU A 1020 19.86 -17.63 12.28
C GLU A 1020 19.50 -16.85 11.00
N GLY A 1021 19.69 -15.52 10.99
CA GLY A 1021 19.27 -14.62 9.90
C GLY A 1021 19.89 -14.93 8.54
N HIS A 1022 21.19 -15.23 8.52
CA HIS A 1022 21.94 -15.80 7.40
C HIS A 1022 22.39 -17.23 7.69
N GLY A 1023 21.62 -17.96 8.51
CA GLY A 1023 22.04 -19.18 9.21
C GLY A 1023 22.56 -20.33 8.34
N ASP A 1024 22.25 -20.36 7.04
CA ASP A 1024 22.77 -21.36 6.10
C ASP A 1024 24.22 -21.12 5.68
N LYS A 1025 24.71 -19.88 5.87
CA LYS A 1025 26.10 -19.45 5.60
C LYS A 1025 26.85 -19.11 6.90
N LYS A 1026 26.39 -19.58 8.05
CA LYS A 1026 26.95 -19.23 9.38
C LYS A 1026 28.36 -19.73 9.65
N SER A 1027 28.78 -20.78 8.95
CA SER A 1027 30.10 -21.42 9.08
C SER A 1027 31.17 -20.78 8.17
N GLU A 1028 30.80 -19.79 7.36
CA GLU A 1028 31.71 -19.16 6.40
C GLU A 1028 32.83 -18.36 7.09
N PRO A 1029 34.10 -18.49 6.66
CA PRO A 1029 35.24 -17.91 7.37
C PRO A 1029 35.39 -16.38 7.16
N TRP A 1030 34.64 -15.79 6.23
CA TRP A 1030 34.69 -14.37 5.90
C TRP A 1030 33.81 -13.48 6.78
N TRP A 1031 32.96 -14.05 7.65
CA TRP A 1031 32.18 -13.23 8.59
C TRP A 1031 33.11 -12.46 9.54
N PRO A 1032 32.95 -11.13 9.67
CA PRO A 1032 33.52 -10.37 10.78
C PRO A 1032 33.21 -11.04 12.12
N LYS A 1033 34.14 -10.99 13.07
CA LYS A 1033 33.94 -11.49 14.42
C LYS A 1033 33.29 -10.46 15.32
N LEU A 1034 33.30 -9.19 14.91
CA LEU A 1034 32.76 -8.05 15.65
C LEU A 1034 33.36 -7.93 17.07
N GLN A 1035 34.68 -8.07 17.16
CA GLN A 1035 35.45 -7.97 18.41
C GLN A 1035 36.25 -6.66 18.50
N THR A 1036 36.15 -5.80 17.49
CA THR A 1036 36.86 -4.53 17.38
C THR A 1036 35.95 -3.44 16.85
N ARG A 1037 36.26 -2.19 17.18
CA ARG A 1037 35.51 -1.03 16.67
C ARG A 1037 35.62 -0.89 15.16
N LYS A 1038 36.74 -1.32 14.55
CA LYS A 1038 36.84 -1.35 13.08
C LYS A 1038 35.84 -2.33 12.48
N GLU A 1039 35.76 -3.57 12.97
CA GLU A 1039 34.76 -4.52 12.46
C GLU A 1039 33.32 -4.00 12.62
N LEU A 1040 33.04 -3.26 13.71
CA LEU A 1040 31.74 -2.62 13.94
C LEU A 1040 31.46 -1.49 12.94
N ILE A 1041 32.44 -0.60 12.73
CA ILE A 1041 32.33 0.51 11.77
C ILE A 1041 32.16 -0.03 10.34
N ASP A 1042 32.99 -1.00 9.94
CA ASP A 1042 32.93 -1.65 8.64
C ASP A 1042 31.56 -2.31 8.41
N SER A 1043 31.07 -3.07 9.40
CA SER A 1043 29.79 -3.79 9.29
C SER A 1043 28.58 -2.84 9.26
N CYS A 1044 28.56 -1.80 10.09
CA CYS A 1044 27.50 -0.79 10.03
C CYS A 1044 27.54 0.01 8.72
N THR A 1045 28.73 0.32 8.18
CA THR A 1045 28.88 1.00 6.88
C THR A 1045 28.32 0.14 5.75
N ILE A 1046 28.60 -1.17 5.72
CA ILE A 1046 28.01 -2.12 4.77
C ILE A 1046 26.48 -2.11 4.86
N ILE A 1047 25.92 -2.25 6.07
CA ILE A 1047 24.46 -2.32 6.28
C ILE A 1047 23.78 -1.05 5.77
N ILE A 1048 24.31 0.13 6.10
CA ILE A 1048 23.76 1.42 5.66
C ILE A 1048 23.90 1.57 4.14
N TRP A 1049 25.05 1.23 3.56
CA TRP A 1049 25.28 1.29 2.11
C TRP A 1049 24.30 0.40 1.32
N VAL A 1050 24.11 -0.85 1.75
CA VAL A 1050 23.20 -1.81 1.12
C VAL A 1050 21.75 -1.34 1.20
N ALA A 1051 21.33 -0.83 2.37
CA ALA A 1051 19.97 -0.36 2.61
C ALA A 1051 19.62 0.93 1.86
N SER A 1052 20.59 1.84 1.68
CA SER A 1052 20.37 3.17 1.08
C SER A 1052 20.87 3.26 -0.36
N ALA A 1053 22.15 3.54 -0.55
CA ALA A 1053 22.75 3.94 -1.81
C ALA A 1053 22.82 2.81 -2.86
N LEU A 1054 23.11 1.57 -2.45
CA LEU A 1054 23.08 0.42 -3.37
C LEU A 1054 21.65 0.18 -3.88
N HIS A 1055 20.67 0.17 -2.96
CA HIS A 1055 19.25 0.05 -3.30
C HIS A 1055 18.81 1.17 -4.25
N ALA A 1056 19.10 2.43 -3.92
CA ALA A 1056 18.75 3.57 -4.76
C ALA A 1056 19.35 3.47 -6.18
N ALA A 1057 20.61 3.07 -6.29
CA ALA A 1057 21.31 2.91 -7.57
C ALA A 1057 20.71 1.83 -8.48
N VAL A 1058 20.05 0.80 -7.92
CA VAL A 1058 19.42 -0.28 -8.70
C VAL A 1058 17.89 -0.19 -8.77
N ASN A 1059 17.22 0.57 -7.90
CA ASN A 1059 15.76 0.69 -7.85
C ASN A 1059 15.22 1.88 -8.67
N PHE A 1060 15.62 3.13 -8.40
CA PHE A 1060 14.97 4.30 -9.00
C PHE A 1060 15.28 4.50 -10.49
N GLY A 1061 16.28 3.80 -11.02
CA GLY A 1061 16.56 3.74 -12.45
C GLY A 1061 15.55 2.89 -13.26
N GLN A 1062 14.72 2.06 -12.62
CA GLN A 1062 13.90 1.09 -13.35
C GLN A 1062 12.95 1.76 -14.34
N TYR A 1063 12.10 2.69 -13.93
CA TYR A 1063 11.20 3.36 -14.87
C TYR A 1063 11.93 4.31 -15.84
N PRO A 1064 12.87 5.18 -15.40
CA PRO A 1064 13.61 6.06 -16.31
C PRO A 1064 14.35 5.35 -17.46
N ILE A 1065 14.88 4.14 -17.22
CA ILE A 1065 15.77 3.41 -18.13
C ILE A 1065 15.07 2.18 -18.73
N ALA A 1066 14.40 1.36 -17.90
CA ALA A 1066 13.69 0.16 -18.32
C ALA A 1066 12.19 0.35 -18.60
N GLY A 1067 11.63 1.54 -18.37
CA GLY A 1067 10.27 1.86 -18.80
C GLY A 1067 10.06 1.55 -20.28
N TYR A 1068 11.02 1.93 -21.14
CA TYR A 1068 11.00 1.54 -22.55
C TYR A 1068 11.53 0.11 -22.74
N LEU A 1069 10.65 -0.89 -22.60
CA LEU A 1069 10.94 -2.32 -22.70
C LEU A 1069 11.83 -2.78 -23.89
N PRO A 1070 11.82 -2.16 -25.09
CA PRO A 1070 12.78 -2.53 -26.13
C PRO A 1070 14.25 -2.29 -25.79
N ASN A 1071 14.55 -1.31 -24.94
CA ASN A 1071 15.89 -1.06 -24.42
C ASN A 1071 16.27 -2.11 -23.36
N ARG A 1072 15.32 -2.41 -22.46
CA ARG A 1072 15.51 -3.33 -21.32
C ARG A 1072 14.51 -4.49 -21.35
N PRO A 1073 14.57 -5.38 -22.36
CA PRO A 1073 13.60 -6.46 -22.48
C PRO A 1073 13.74 -7.42 -21.30
N THR A 1074 12.61 -7.92 -20.79
CA THR A 1074 12.57 -8.78 -19.59
C THR A 1074 12.38 -10.26 -19.91
N ILE A 1075 11.87 -10.56 -21.11
CA ILE A 1075 11.59 -11.90 -21.64
C ILE A 1075 12.04 -11.94 -23.10
N SER A 1076 12.62 -13.06 -23.51
CA SER A 1076 12.71 -13.45 -24.92
C SER A 1076 11.85 -14.70 -25.20
N ARG A 1077 11.20 -14.74 -26.36
CA ARG A 1077 10.13 -15.70 -26.74
C ARG A 1077 10.47 -16.55 -27.97
N GLN A 1078 11.51 -16.17 -28.71
CA GLN A 1078 12.03 -16.89 -29.86
C GLN A 1078 13.54 -17.12 -29.68
N PHE A 1079 14.12 -18.05 -30.44
CA PHE A 1079 15.57 -18.19 -30.59
C PHE A 1079 16.05 -17.37 -31.80
N MET A 1080 17.36 -17.16 -31.93
CA MET A 1080 17.93 -16.39 -33.04
C MET A 1080 17.54 -17.03 -34.40
N PRO A 1081 16.98 -16.26 -35.36
CA PRO A 1081 16.67 -16.76 -36.70
C PRO A 1081 17.88 -17.40 -37.39
N LYS A 1082 17.64 -18.39 -38.26
CA LYS A 1082 18.68 -19.12 -38.98
C LYS A 1082 18.54 -18.93 -40.47
N GLU A 1083 19.67 -18.81 -41.18
CA GLU A 1083 19.66 -18.70 -42.64
C GLU A 1083 18.80 -19.81 -43.26
N ASN A 1084 17.97 -19.45 -44.25
CA ASN A 1084 17.02 -20.34 -44.92
C ASN A 1084 15.80 -20.77 -44.06
N THR A 1085 15.47 -20.10 -42.94
CA THR A 1085 14.17 -20.26 -42.26
C THR A 1085 13.21 -19.10 -42.53
N PRO A 1086 11.87 -19.30 -42.41
CA PRO A 1086 10.87 -18.24 -42.60
C PRO A 1086 11.07 -17.03 -41.67
N GLU A 1087 11.64 -17.23 -40.49
CA GLU A 1087 11.92 -16.20 -39.50
C GLU A 1087 13.07 -15.29 -39.95
N PHE A 1088 14.09 -15.86 -40.61
CA PHE A 1088 15.20 -15.10 -41.20
C PHE A 1088 14.72 -14.37 -42.46
N GLU A 1089 13.91 -15.01 -43.29
CA GLU A 1089 13.18 -14.33 -44.37
C GLU A 1089 12.27 -13.21 -43.86
N GLN A 1090 11.74 -13.28 -42.62
CA GLN A 1090 11.00 -12.17 -42.00
C GLN A 1090 11.97 -11.07 -41.50
N LEU A 1091 13.13 -11.44 -40.96
CA LEU A 1091 14.17 -10.52 -40.46
C LEU A 1091 14.69 -9.63 -41.59
N GLU A 1092 14.96 -10.19 -42.78
CA GLU A 1092 15.38 -9.44 -43.97
C GLU A 1092 14.33 -8.44 -44.46
N LYS A 1093 13.04 -8.72 -44.25
CA LYS A 1093 11.91 -7.94 -44.80
C LYS A 1093 11.35 -6.93 -43.82
N ASN A 1094 11.38 -7.22 -42.52
CA ASN A 1094 10.92 -6.35 -41.44
C ASN A 1094 11.61 -6.77 -40.12
N PRO A 1095 12.83 -6.28 -39.86
CA PRO A 1095 13.61 -6.70 -38.69
C PRO A 1095 13.00 -6.22 -37.38
N ASP A 1096 12.43 -5.02 -37.35
CA ASP A 1096 11.78 -4.46 -36.16
C ASP A 1096 10.58 -5.31 -35.71
N LYS A 1097 9.79 -5.87 -36.63
CA LYS A 1097 8.70 -6.81 -36.30
C LYS A 1097 9.21 -8.19 -35.84
N VAL A 1098 10.43 -8.61 -36.20
CA VAL A 1098 11.06 -9.80 -35.61
C VAL A 1098 11.61 -9.50 -34.22
N PHE A 1099 12.19 -8.31 -34.01
CA PHE A 1099 12.64 -7.84 -32.70
C PHE A 1099 11.49 -7.82 -31.69
N LEU A 1100 10.35 -7.18 -32.02
CA LEU A 1100 9.18 -7.11 -31.14
C LEU A 1100 8.56 -8.48 -30.83
N LYS A 1101 8.47 -9.38 -31.84
CA LYS A 1101 8.07 -10.79 -31.63
C LYS A 1101 9.06 -11.58 -30.78
N THR A 1102 10.33 -11.19 -30.74
CA THR A 1102 11.37 -11.86 -29.96
C THR A 1102 11.35 -11.42 -28.50
N ILE A 1103 11.20 -10.12 -28.21
CA ILE A 1103 11.20 -9.58 -26.83
C ILE A 1103 9.83 -9.70 -26.13
N THR A 1104 9.70 -9.16 -24.92
CA THR A 1104 8.50 -9.18 -24.07
C THR A 1104 7.21 -8.78 -24.82
N ALA A 1105 6.15 -9.61 -24.73
CA ALA A 1105 4.87 -9.37 -25.40
C ALA A 1105 4.14 -8.12 -24.88
N GLN A 1106 3.13 -7.63 -25.61
CA GLN A 1106 2.41 -6.38 -25.28
C GLN A 1106 1.81 -6.38 -23.87
N LEU A 1107 1.06 -7.43 -23.51
CA LEU A 1107 0.42 -7.54 -22.19
C LEU A 1107 1.45 -7.66 -21.05
N GLN A 1108 2.55 -8.39 -21.27
CA GLN A 1108 3.63 -8.54 -20.30
C GLN A 1108 4.43 -7.25 -20.14
N THR A 1109 4.59 -6.48 -21.22
CA THR A 1109 5.19 -5.15 -21.23
C THR A 1109 4.35 -4.17 -20.41
N LEU A 1110 3.04 -4.11 -20.63
CA LEU A 1110 2.14 -3.25 -19.85
C LEU A 1110 2.16 -3.59 -18.34
N LEU A 1111 2.13 -4.88 -18.00
CA LEU A 1111 2.30 -5.36 -16.61
C LEU A 1111 3.66 -4.97 -16.01
N GLY A 1112 4.74 -5.10 -16.80
CA GLY A 1112 6.10 -4.76 -16.38
C GLY A 1112 6.30 -3.26 -16.15
N ILE A 1113 5.86 -2.42 -17.09
CA ILE A 1113 5.93 -0.95 -17.00
C ILE A 1113 5.11 -0.46 -15.79
N SER A 1114 3.87 -0.95 -15.66
CA SER A 1114 3.00 -0.68 -14.50
C SER A 1114 3.69 -1.00 -13.17
N LEU A 1115 4.35 -2.15 -13.07
CA LEU A 1115 5.10 -2.53 -11.88
C LEU A 1115 6.24 -1.56 -11.60
N ILE A 1116 7.14 -1.35 -12.58
CA ILE A 1116 8.33 -0.51 -12.34
C ILE A 1116 8.02 0.97 -12.18
N GLU A 1117 6.85 1.46 -12.62
CA GLU A 1117 6.37 2.81 -12.29
C GLU A 1117 6.12 2.93 -10.78
N ILE A 1118 5.42 1.95 -10.19
CA ILE A 1118 5.21 1.86 -8.73
C ILE A 1118 6.57 1.73 -8.02
N LEU A 1119 7.44 0.83 -8.48
CA LEU A 1119 8.73 0.60 -7.81
C LEU A 1119 9.69 1.80 -7.90
N SER A 1120 9.58 2.67 -8.92
CA SER A 1120 10.46 3.83 -9.09
C SER A 1120 9.91 5.14 -8.48
N THR A 1121 8.83 5.06 -7.69
CA THR A 1121 8.13 6.24 -7.16
C THR A 1121 8.47 6.49 -5.71
N HIS A 1122 9.16 7.60 -5.43
CA HIS A 1122 9.31 8.08 -4.05
C HIS A 1122 7.95 8.55 -3.50
N SER A 1123 7.57 8.05 -2.33
CA SER A 1123 6.38 8.51 -1.58
C SER A 1123 6.50 9.96 -1.10
N SER A 1124 5.37 10.59 -0.83
CA SER A 1124 5.30 11.96 -0.30
C SER A 1124 5.88 12.15 1.11
N ASP A 1125 6.05 11.07 1.88
CA ASP A 1125 6.57 11.04 3.26
C ASP A 1125 7.95 10.37 3.41
N GLU A 1126 8.71 10.24 2.31
CA GLU A 1126 10.03 9.57 2.29
C GLU A 1126 11.15 10.33 3.02
N VAL A 1127 12.11 9.59 3.59
CA VAL A 1127 13.23 10.13 4.39
C VAL A 1127 14.57 9.75 3.77
N TYR A 1128 15.25 10.76 3.21
CA TYR A 1128 16.49 10.58 2.45
C TYR A 1128 17.74 10.47 3.34
N LEU A 1129 18.84 9.99 2.76
CA LEU A 1129 20.13 9.83 3.41
C LEU A 1129 20.61 11.17 4.03
N GLY A 1130 20.99 11.13 5.31
CA GLY A 1130 21.31 12.34 6.07
C GLY A 1130 20.09 13.09 6.64
N GLN A 1131 18.89 12.50 6.57
CA GLN A 1131 17.66 12.99 7.21
C GLN A 1131 17.11 11.96 8.21
N ARG A 1132 16.26 12.40 9.17
CA ARG A 1132 15.52 11.54 10.11
C ARG A 1132 14.17 12.15 10.46
N ASP A 1133 13.20 11.30 10.82
CA ASP A 1133 11.84 11.68 11.25
C ASP A 1133 11.75 12.56 12.52
N SER A 1134 12.84 12.67 13.29
CA SER A 1134 12.92 13.58 14.43
C SER A 1134 14.31 14.21 14.56
N LYS A 1135 14.34 15.50 14.91
CA LYS A 1135 15.56 16.25 15.24
C LYS A 1135 16.09 15.95 16.64
N GLU A 1136 15.30 15.31 17.49
CA GLU A 1136 15.61 15.03 18.90
C GLU A 1136 15.88 13.54 19.16
N TRP A 1137 16.30 12.79 18.13
CA TRP A 1137 16.49 11.33 18.15
C TRP A 1137 17.54 10.82 19.15
N ALA A 1138 18.49 11.68 19.51
CA ALA A 1138 19.43 11.50 20.61
C ALA A 1138 19.32 12.66 21.60
N ALA A 1139 19.69 12.44 22.86
CA ALA A 1139 19.90 13.51 23.84
C ALA A 1139 21.35 14.03 23.81
N GLU A 1140 22.25 13.22 23.27
CA GLU A 1140 23.69 13.42 23.21
C GLU A 1140 24.03 14.40 22.09
N LYS A 1141 24.46 15.63 22.46
CA LYS A 1141 24.68 16.74 21.52
C LYS A 1141 25.73 16.39 20.46
N GLU A 1142 26.78 15.69 20.86
CA GLU A 1142 27.88 15.23 20.03
C GLU A 1142 27.40 14.29 18.91
N ALA A 1143 26.36 13.48 19.17
CA ALA A 1143 25.75 12.59 18.17
C ALA A 1143 24.88 13.37 17.17
N LEU A 1144 24.21 14.43 17.61
CA LEU A 1144 23.46 15.33 16.74
C LEU A 1144 24.40 16.15 15.84
N GLU A 1145 25.51 16.68 16.39
CA GLU A 1145 26.52 17.44 15.64
C GLU A 1145 27.25 16.57 14.60
N ALA A 1146 27.58 15.32 14.93
CA ALA A 1146 28.14 14.38 13.97
C ALA A 1146 27.16 14.02 12.84
N PHE A 1147 25.85 13.97 13.14
CA PHE A 1147 24.82 13.74 12.11
C PHE A 1147 24.56 14.98 11.24
N GLU A 1148 24.63 16.19 11.82
CA GLU A 1148 24.57 17.44 11.05
C GLU A 1148 25.76 17.55 10.07
N LYS A 1149 26.98 17.21 10.53
CA LYS A 1149 28.18 17.07 9.68
C LYS A 1149 27.97 16.06 8.54
N PHE A 1150 27.33 14.91 8.81
CA PHE A 1150 27.00 13.93 7.77
C PHE A 1150 26.00 14.50 6.75
N GLY A 1151 24.90 15.10 7.20
CA GLY A 1151 23.91 15.73 6.33
C GLY A 1151 24.49 16.87 5.48
N ASP A 1152 25.43 17.65 6.00
CA ASP A 1152 26.16 18.65 5.20
C ASP A 1152 27.13 18.01 4.20
N LYS A 1153 27.80 16.90 4.54
CA LYS A 1153 28.65 16.18 3.59
C LYS A 1153 27.85 15.58 2.44
N VAL A 1154 26.64 15.08 2.72
CA VAL A 1154 25.71 14.58 1.69
C VAL A 1154 25.30 15.70 0.72
N LYS A 1155 25.04 16.93 1.20
CA LYS A 1155 24.78 18.11 0.34
C LYS A 1155 25.99 18.55 -0.48
N GLU A 1156 27.21 18.32 0.00
CA GLU A 1156 28.44 18.56 -0.77
C GLU A 1156 28.55 17.59 -1.97
N ILE A 1157 28.23 16.31 -1.75
CA ILE A 1157 28.25 15.27 -2.80
C ILE A 1157 27.24 15.58 -3.89
N GLU A 1158 26.03 16.03 -3.53
CA GLU A 1158 25.01 16.44 -4.50
C GLU A 1158 25.53 17.45 -5.53
N LYS A 1159 26.24 18.50 -5.06
CA LYS A 1159 26.90 19.48 -5.95
C LYS A 1159 27.99 18.88 -6.82
N LYS A 1160 28.80 17.94 -6.30
CA LYS A 1160 29.81 17.26 -7.11
C LYS A 1160 29.20 16.45 -8.24
N ILE A 1161 28.03 15.84 -8.00
CA ILE A 1161 27.31 15.07 -9.02
C ILE A 1161 26.75 16.00 -10.10
N ASP A 1162 26.18 17.15 -9.73
CA ASP A 1162 25.81 18.21 -10.69
C ASP A 1162 27.02 18.71 -11.50
N GLU A 1163 28.14 19.04 -10.83
CA GLU A 1163 29.37 19.51 -11.49
C GLU A 1163 29.93 18.47 -12.47
N ARG A 1164 29.92 17.18 -12.11
CA ARG A 1164 30.31 16.06 -13.00
C ARG A 1164 29.34 15.90 -14.17
N ASN A 1165 28.03 15.98 -13.93
CA ASN A 1165 27.00 15.85 -14.96
C ASN A 1165 27.01 16.99 -15.99
N LEU A 1166 27.67 18.11 -15.68
CA LEU A 1166 27.86 19.25 -16.57
C LEU A 1166 29.23 19.27 -17.29
N ASP A 1167 30.14 18.34 -16.99
CA ASP A 1167 31.45 18.25 -17.64
C ASP A 1167 31.37 17.43 -18.94
N GLU A 1168 31.46 18.11 -20.09
CA GLU A 1168 31.44 17.51 -21.43
C GLU A 1168 32.58 16.49 -21.68
N ASN A 1169 33.61 16.46 -20.82
CA ASN A 1169 34.67 15.45 -20.88
C ASN A 1169 34.23 14.09 -20.28
N LEU A 1170 33.23 14.07 -19.39
CA LEU A 1170 32.73 12.88 -18.69
C LEU A 1170 31.57 12.22 -19.47
N LYS A 1171 31.94 11.64 -20.63
CA LYS A 1171 31.02 11.12 -21.65
C LYS A 1171 30.05 10.03 -21.18
N ASN A 1172 30.46 9.14 -20.28
CA ASN A 1172 29.64 8.03 -19.83
C ASN A 1172 28.49 8.50 -18.93
N ARG A 1173 28.57 9.70 -18.34
CA ARG A 1173 27.54 10.26 -17.45
C ARG A 1173 26.21 10.54 -18.15
N THR A 1174 26.24 10.93 -19.42
CA THR A 1174 25.07 11.48 -20.12
C THR A 1174 24.68 10.71 -21.38
N GLY A 1175 25.67 10.16 -22.12
CA GLY A 1175 25.43 9.28 -23.28
C GLY A 1175 24.72 9.91 -24.49
N PRO A 1176 24.54 9.15 -25.58
CA PRO A 1176 23.76 9.57 -26.75
C PRO A 1176 22.28 9.81 -26.43
N VAL A 1177 21.73 9.15 -25.39
CA VAL A 1177 20.34 9.37 -24.92
C VAL A 1177 20.13 10.70 -24.18
N LYS A 1178 21.22 11.41 -23.85
CA LYS A 1178 21.21 12.70 -23.13
C LYS A 1178 20.56 12.63 -21.75
N MET A 1179 20.81 11.55 -21.01
CA MET A 1179 20.29 11.30 -19.66
C MET A 1179 21.43 11.33 -18.64
N PRO A 1180 21.61 12.43 -17.87
CA PRO A 1180 22.64 12.54 -16.85
C PRO A 1180 22.45 11.53 -15.71
N TYR A 1181 23.53 10.89 -15.28
CA TYR A 1181 23.52 9.92 -14.19
C TYR A 1181 23.17 10.59 -12.85
N THR A 1182 22.02 10.23 -12.29
CA THR A 1182 21.45 10.83 -11.07
C THR A 1182 20.93 9.81 -10.06
N SER A 1183 21.09 8.51 -10.30
CA SER A 1183 20.63 7.44 -9.39
C SER A 1183 21.30 7.45 -8.01
N LEU A 1184 22.41 8.20 -7.85
CA LEU A 1184 23.11 8.44 -6.58
C LEU A 1184 23.09 9.92 -6.15
N PHE A 1185 22.23 10.74 -6.76
CA PHE A 1185 21.91 12.08 -6.25
C PHE A 1185 21.19 11.92 -4.89
N PRO A 1186 21.63 12.56 -3.79
CA PRO A 1186 21.07 12.23 -2.48
C PRO A 1186 19.61 12.63 -2.26
N THR A 1187 19.18 13.81 -2.72
CA THR A 1187 17.80 14.30 -2.49
C THR A 1187 16.88 14.15 -3.70
N SER A 1188 15.57 14.07 -3.42
CA SER A 1188 14.52 14.04 -4.44
C SER A 1188 13.19 14.63 -3.92
N GLU A 1189 12.24 14.76 -4.83
CA GLU A 1189 10.84 15.06 -4.56
C GLU A 1189 10.00 13.78 -4.76
N GLY A 1190 8.80 13.70 -4.18
CA GLY A 1190 7.92 12.54 -4.35
C GLY A 1190 7.44 12.37 -5.79
N GLY A 1191 7.48 11.15 -6.33
CA GLY A 1191 7.19 10.80 -7.73
C GLY A 1191 8.29 9.95 -8.38
N VAL A 1192 8.15 9.66 -9.68
CA VAL A 1192 9.20 9.02 -10.50
C VAL A 1192 10.20 10.07 -10.96
N THR A 1193 11.37 10.10 -10.34
CA THR A 1193 12.41 11.14 -10.60
C THR A 1193 13.69 10.58 -11.21
N GLY A 1194 14.04 9.31 -10.93
CA GLY A 1194 15.32 8.71 -11.30
C GLY A 1194 16.51 9.13 -10.43
N ARG A 1195 16.25 9.78 -9.30
CA ARG A 1195 17.26 10.35 -8.40
C ARG A 1195 16.75 10.35 -6.96
N GLY A 1196 17.64 10.38 -5.97
CA GLY A 1196 17.29 10.36 -4.55
C GLY A 1196 17.76 9.07 -3.89
N ILE A 1197 18.38 9.19 -2.72
CA ILE A 1197 18.79 8.05 -1.90
C ILE A 1197 17.95 8.05 -0.61
N PRO A 1198 16.91 7.20 -0.47
CA PRO A 1198 16.24 6.94 0.80
C PRO A 1198 17.23 6.38 1.84
N ASN A 1199 16.88 6.46 3.13
CA ASN A 1199 17.68 5.77 4.14
C ASN A 1199 17.62 4.24 4.01
N SER A 1200 16.54 3.67 3.49
CA SER A 1200 16.22 2.24 3.58
C SER A 1200 15.65 1.65 2.28
N VAL A 1201 15.36 0.34 2.30
CA VAL A 1201 14.67 -0.38 1.23
C VAL A 1201 13.16 -0.11 1.34
N SER A 1202 12.77 1.12 1.00
CA SER A 1202 11.47 1.71 1.33
C SER A 1202 10.46 1.79 0.17
N ILE A 1203 10.82 1.19 -0.97
CA ILE A 1203 10.46 1.55 -2.36
C ILE A 1203 11.33 2.70 -2.90
#